data_AF-A0A9E5JXT1-F1
#
_entry.id   AF-A0A9E5JXT1-F1
#
_cell.length_a   1.000
_cell.length_b   1.000
_cell.length_c   1.000
_cell.angle_alpha   90.00
_cell.angle_beta   90.00
_cell.angle_gamma   90.00
#
_symmetry.space_group_name_H-M   'P 1'
#
loop_
_entity.id
_entity.type
_entity.pdbx_description
1 polymer ?
#
loop_
_entity_poly.entity_id
_entity_poly.type
_entity_poly.pdbx_seq_one_letter_code
_entity_poly.pdbx_strand_id
1 'polypeptide(L)'
;MRATQSIFRVRRQYNKWVGDETLEDYALRFTAKKARRWSISHIGMTALGATAFLALEALSAATTLQYGFINTLWAMLAISVSIFIIGLPISYYSARHGLDIDLLTRGGGFGYLGSTITSLIYASFTFIFFAIEAAIFASALRALFSIPLWVGYIISALVVVPIVTHGIKAISRFQVGSQPLWLLLQICALAAVVFYEFERIDNWVQFVPREHASTQGFDLMLFGACVSIFFAMVAQIGEQVDYLRFMPPKTPENRYRWWFWLILSGPGWILVGMVKMLLGSFLAYLAFTQAMPYQQATDPVYLYQLAFNYITESPSGSLVLAGILVILSQMKINVTNAYAGSIAWSNFFSRLTHSHPGRVVWLVFNVAIALVLMEMGVYRVLEAILGVFAIVALSWLASLAADLLINKPLGLSPPITEFKRSHLYDINPVGVGSMLMASALGIVCYLGYLGNNASYLAHFISLGACFVFVPTIAGITKGRFYLARPSSDILFYELHKDEDQALSQSLNSEPATLRCCICESDFEYEDMSHCPAYQGAICSLCCSLDARCLDSCKPDARLKVQLNQWLESFAPASVVRALNSRVARFAFILSCVALLNGAFLALIYFHIKPASAPTAELLSTTIWMIFYAFMIVSGVISWLILLAHESRLVAQQESNRQTRLLIDEIDAHQETDRALQEAKELAERANDAKSRYLSGISHELRTPLQSILGYAQLLSQKADMPAQHQYPLEIIRNSGEHLAGLIEGLLDISKIEAGRLDIYRNQVRLPELLEQLVQMFTQQAEMKGLRFHFHLHHRLPDVVITDEKRLRQILINLLSNAVKYTDHGRVDFHVYYRNQVAEFSIIDTGLGIHKKDIERIFTPFERVRNSHTPHTPGTGLGLTIVRLLTEVMGGNLDIKSTPGEGSCFSVSMMLSWVSTPTVAAPPQRTIKGYQGATQIIMAVDDDPIHRGLLTDILNPLGFRVVEANSADDCLRQLADVRPDCFILDVNMPGCSGFELATQLRQEGYTTPILMLSAEVNERHRNPLELQLPAGLKAPHPKAPHDDYMVKPIRNQLLLEKVGNLLTLEWQYIDDTLTGIASLTNIASLTNTASQTNLASKVQCSAAKLDSSASLKSRLQHPLIQQLTSRVQVAHRKGVLDTLDEIQTSGILDADALKHLRDLAQSMQYEQLELLLETDPA
;
A
#
# COMPACT_ATOMS: atom_id res chain seq x y z
N MET A 1 13.37 -17.98 -10.32
CA MET A 1 13.11 -17.00 -9.24
C MET A 1 11.79 -17.39 -8.57
N ARG A 2 11.74 -17.51 -7.24
CA ARG A 2 10.46 -17.81 -6.53
C ARG A 2 9.76 -16.48 -6.28
N ALA A 3 8.51 -16.35 -6.74
CA ALA A 3 7.68 -15.16 -6.59
C ALA A 3 7.69 -14.64 -5.14
N THR A 4 8.09 -13.39 -4.95
CA THR A 4 8.03 -12.67 -3.68
C THR A 4 6.57 -12.49 -3.28
N GLN A 5 6.17 -13.05 -2.13
CA GLN A 5 4.80 -12.85 -1.63
C GLN A 5 4.61 -11.41 -1.17
N SER A 6 3.49 -10.79 -1.54
CA SER A 6 3.10 -9.45 -1.08
C SER A 6 2.31 -9.51 0.23
N ILE A 7 2.38 -8.42 1.02
CA ILE A 7 1.74 -8.31 2.33
C ILE A 7 0.53 -7.37 2.21
N PHE A 8 -0.66 -7.89 2.45
CA PHE A 8 -1.90 -7.12 2.44
C PHE A 8 -2.04 -6.21 3.67
N ARG A 9 -2.62 -5.02 3.49
CA ARG A 9 -2.83 -3.99 4.53
C ARG A 9 -3.58 -4.50 5.76
N VAL A 10 -4.68 -5.24 5.57
CA VAL A 10 -5.48 -5.82 6.67
C VAL A 10 -4.63 -6.70 7.57
N ARG A 11 -3.77 -7.54 6.99
CA ARG A 11 -2.87 -8.43 7.75
C ARG A 11 -1.78 -7.63 8.48
N ARG A 12 -1.28 -6.55 7.87
CA ARG A 12 -0.32 -5.66 8.51
C ARG A 12 -0.93 -4.94 9.72
N GLN A 13 -2.13 -4.38 9.59
CA GLN A 13 -2.86 -3.74 10.70
C GLN A 13 -3.15 -4.75 11.81
N TYR A 14 -3.65 -5.94 11.46
CA TYR A 14 -3.87 -7.03 12.40
C TYR A 14 -2.57 -7.41 13.15
N ASN A 15 -1.46 -7.60 12.45
CA ASN A 15 -0.18 -7.95 13.08
C ASN A 15 0.44 -6.80 13.89
N LYS A 16 0.18 -5.53 13.53
CA LYS A 16 0.57 -4.36 14.34
C LYS A 16 -0.24 -4.32 15.64
N TRP A 17 -1.55 -4.56 15.57
CA TRP A 17 -2.43 -4.61 16.74
C TRP A 17 -2.08 -5.76 17.69
N VAL A 18 -1.90 -6.98 17.17
CA VAL A 18 -1.43 -8.14 17.96
C VAL A 18 0.00 -7.93 18.49
N GLY A 19 0.78 -7.07 17.84
CA GLY A 19 2.14 -6.73 18.28
C GLY A 19 2.21 -5.69 19.40
N ASP A 20 1.09 -5.07 19.81
CA ASP A 20 1.08 -4.05 20.86
C ASP A 20 1.38 -4.66 22.24
N GLU A 21 2.59 -4.39 22.72
CA GLU A 21 3.16 -4.95 23.94
C GLU A 21 2.38 -4.56 25.21
N THR A 22 1.55 -3.50 25.16
CA THR A 22 0.82 -2.98 26.34
C THR A 22 -0.35 -3.87 26.78
N LEU A 23 -1.06 -4.48 25.83
CA LEU A 23 -2.21 -5.36 26.09
C LEU A 23 -1.83 -6.84 26.00
N GLU A 24 -0.84 -7.18 25.18
CA GLU A 24 -0.48 -8.57 24.82
C GLU A 24 0.69 -9.17 25.62
N ASP A 25 1.43 -8.36 26.37
CA ASP A 25 2.45 -8.74 27.37
C ASP A 25 3.31 -9.98 27.02
N TYR A 26 4.09 -9.88 25.94
CA TYR A 26 5.04 -10.90 25.45
C TYR A 26 4.47 -12.34 25.41
N ALA A 27 3.17 -12.54 25.19
CA ALA A 27 2.53 -13.86 25.25
C ALA A 27 3.03 -14.87 24.20
N LEU A 28 3.67 -14.39 23.13
CA LEU A 28 4.17 -15.20 22.01
C LEU A 28 5.65 -14.93 21.67
N ARG A 29 6.31 -14.07 22.46
CA ARG A 29 7.58 -13.45 22.11
C ARG A 29 8.59 -13.62 23.24
N PHE A 30 9.86 -13.65 22.86
CA PHE A 30 10.96 -13.49 23.81
C PHE A 30 10.82 -12.16 24.57
N THR A 31 11.13 -12.19 25.87
CA THR A 31 11.13 -10.97 26.69
C THR A 31 12.34 -10.13 26.35
N ALA A 32 12.11 -9.10 25.54
CA ALA A 32 13.12 -8.17 25.06
C ALA A 32 13.97 -7.58 26.21
N LYS A 33 15.26 -7.33 25.96
CA LYS A 33 16.18 -6.69 26.92
C LYS A 33 15.62 -5.35 27.42
N LYS A 34 14.98 -4.56 26.53
CA LYS A 34 14.27 -3.31 26.90
C LYS A 34 13.17 -3.49 27.95
N ALA A 35 12.54 -4.67 28.02
CA ALA A 35 11.45 -4.96 28.96
C ALA A 35 11.96 -5.47 30.32
N ARG A 36 13.22 -5.92 30.40
CA ARG A 36 13.87 -6.43 31.62
C ARG A 36 14.42 -5.30 32.50
N ARG A 37 13.60 -4.26 32.71
CA ARG A 37 13.98 -2.99 33.37
C ARG A 37 13.79 -2.95 34.88
N TRP A 38 13.01 -3.87 35.44
CA TRP A 38 12.74 -3.91 36.88
C TRP A 38 13.95 -4.44 37.64
N SER A 39 14.10 -4.02 38.91
CA SER A 39 15.17 -4.51 39.76
C SER A 39 14.99 -6.01 40.06
N ILE A 40 16.11 -6.73 40.24
CA ILE A 40 16.13 -8.18 40.54
C ILE A 40 15.20 -8.52 41.71
N SER A 41 15.23 -7.70 42.77
CA SER A 41 14.40 -7.92 43.96
C SER A 41 12.91 -7.69 43.69
N HIS A 42 12.55 -6.74 42.82
CA HIS A 42 11.15 -6.50 42.47
C HIS A 42 10.54 -7.68 41.70
N ILE A 43 11.29 -8.24 40.75
CA ILE A 43 10.88 -9.46 40.02
C ILE A 43 10.84 -10.66 40.96
N GLY A 44 11.87 -10.86 41.79
CA GLY A 44 11.90 -11.96 42.74
C GLY A 44 10.75 -11.92 43.77
N MET A 45 10.38 -10.73 44.26
CA MET A 45 9.20 -10.56 45.11
C MET A 45 7.89 -10.79 44.35
N THR A 46 7.80 -10.39 43.08
CA THR A 46 6.62 -10.66 42.24
C THR A 46 6.41 -12.16 42.06
N ALA A 47 7.49 -12.89 41.75
CA ALA A 47 7.49 -14.35 41.62
C ALA A 47 7.12 -15.03 42.95
N LEU A 48 7.77 -14.67 44.07
CA LEU A 48 7.37 -15.16 45.39
C LEU A 48 5.92 -14.83 45.76
N GLY A 49 5.34 -13.76 45.23
CA GLY A 49 3.93 -13.45 45.42
C GLY A 49 2.99 -14.58 44.95
N ALA A 50 3.38 -15.34 43.93
CA ALA A 50 2.63 -16.51 43.48
C ALA A 50 2.67 -17.68 44.47
N THR A 51 3.58 -17.69 45.45
CA THR A 51 3.64 -18.75 46.49
C THR A 51 2.62 -18.57 47.62
N ALA A 52 1.79 -17.53 47.54
CA ALA A 52 0.82 -17.19 48.57
C ALA A 52 -0.38 -18.17 48.66
N PHE A 53 -0.58 -19.01 47.65
CA PHE A 53 -1.69 -19.95 47.57
C PHE A 53 -1.82 -20.85 48.81
N LEU A 54 -3.06 -21.20 49.15
CA LEU A 54 -3.38 -21.92 50.39
C LEU A 54 -3.73 -23.40 50.17
N ALA A 55 -3.71 -23.87 48.92
CA ALA A 55 -3.86 -25.30 48.65
C ALA A 55 -2.75 -26.14 49.28
N LEU A 56 -1.54 -25.62 49.54
CA LEU A 56 -0.50 -26.38 50.26
C LEU A 56 -0.93 -26.73 51.68
N GLU A 57 -1.44 -25.73 52.42
CA GLU A 57 -1.96 -25.94 53.77
C GLU A 57 -3.13 -26.92 53.77
N ALA A 58 -4.07 -26.77 52.83
CA ALA A 58 -5.25 -27.63 52.72
C ALA A 58 -4.89 -29.09 52.36
N LEU A 59 -4.02 -29.30 51.36
CA LEU A 59 -3.59 -30.64 50.94
C LEU A 59 -2.75 -31.30 52.03
N SER A 60 -1.90 -30.55 52.72
CA SER A 60 -1.13 -31.03 53.85
C SER A 60 -2.01 -31.41 55.05
N ALA A 61 -3.02 -30.59 55.34
CA ALA A 61 -4.05 -30.89 56.33
C ALA A 61 -4.75 -32.20 56.02
N ALA A 62 -5.27 -32.35 54.79
CA ALA A 62 -5.99 -33.54 54.35
C ALA A 62 -5.12 -34.81 54.42
N THR A 63 -3.89 -34.73 53.90
CA THR A 63 -2.95 -35.87 53.89
C THR A 63 -2.47 -36.25 55.30
N THR A 64 -2.24 -35.28 56.19
CA THR A 64 -1.86 -35.57 57.59
C THR A 64 -3.00 -36.30 58.31
N LEU A 65 -4.23 -35.81 58.17
CA LEU A 65 -5.41 -36.41 58.82
C LEU A 65 -5.73 -37.81 58.26
N GLN A 66 -5.44 -38.06 56.99
CA GLN A 66 -5.75 -39.32 56.32
C GLN A 66 -4.63 -40.38 56.43
N TYR A 67 -3.36 -39.96 56.36
CA TYR A 67 -2.20 -40.86 56.21
C TYR A 67 -1.18 -40.76 57.36
N GLY A 68 -1.36 -39.81 58.29
CA GLY A 68 -0.50 -39.62 59.47
C GLY A 68 0.75 -38.79 59.20
N PHE A 69 1.31 -38.20 60.27
CA PHE A 69 2.38 -37.21 60.17
C PHE A 69 3.65 -37.75 59.49
N ILE A 70 4.11 -38.94 59.86
CA ILE A 70 5.39 -39.51 59.38
C ILE A 70 5.37 -39.68 57.85
N ASN A 71 4.31 -40.28 57.30
CA ASN A 71 4.21 -40.51 55.85
C ASN A 71 4.09 -39.19 55.10
N THR A 72 3.32 -38.25 55.62
CA THR A 72 3.17 -36.92 55.01
C THR A 72 4.50 -36.15 55.04
N LEU A 73 5.24 -36.14 56.16
CA LEU A 73 6.54 -35.45 56.27
C LEU A 73 7.56 -35.96 55.25
N TRP A 74 7.71 -37.29 55.14
CA TRP A 74 8.62 -37.88 54.16
C TRP A 74 8.19 -37.56 52.72
N ALA A 75 6.90 -37.55 52.43
CA ALA A 75 6.37 -37.14 51.13
C ALA A 75 6.68 -35.67 50.82
N MET A 76 6.49 -34.76 51.79
CA MET A 76 6.85 -33.34 51.67
C MET A 76 8.33 -33.16 51.35
N LEU A 77 9.22 -33.86 52.08
CA LEU A 77 10.67 -33.79 51.88
C LEU A 77 11.08 -34.31 50.49
N ALA A 78 10.58 -35.48 50.08
CA ALA A 78 10.91 -36.08 48.79
C ALA A 78 10.50 -35.18 47.62
N ILE A 79 9.33 -34.54 47.73
CA ILE A 79 8.82 -33.64 46.69
C ILE A 79 9.55 -32.31 46.71
N SER A 80 9.92 -31.80 47.88
CA SER A 80 10.75 -30.59 47.99
C SER A 80 12.07 -30.75 47.25
N VAL A 81 12.76 -31.88 47.45
CA VAL A 81 14.00 -32.21 46.74
C VAL A 81 13.74 -32.35 45.23
N SER A 82 12.68 -33.05 44.85
CA SER A 82 12.36 -33.29 43.43
C SER A 82 12.04 -31.99 42.68
N ILE A 83 11.18 -31.13 43.24
CA ILE A 83 10.82 -29.82 42.66
C ILE A 83 12.04 -28.92 42.58
N PHE A 84 12.92 -28.93 43.60
CA PHE A 84 14.13 -28.12 43.58
C PHE A 84 15.08 -28.53 42.45
N ILE A 85 15.32 -29.84 42.29
CA ILE A 85 16.19 -30.39 41.23
C ILE A 85 15.64 -30.07 39.84
N ILE A 86 14.34 -30.24 39.62
CA ILE A 86 13.68 -29.96 38.33
C ILE A 86 13.64 -28.45 38.06
N GLY A 87 13.29 -27.65 39.05
CA GLY A 87 13.05 -26.22 38.91
C GLY A 87 14.32 -25.39 38.72
N LEU A 88 15.47 -25.83 39.24
CA LEU A 88 16.73 -25.09 39.16
C LEU A 88 17.20 -24.81 37.72
N PRO A 89 17.38 -25.82 36.83
CA PRO A 89 17.80 -25.57 35.46
C PRO A 89 16.76 -24.75 34.69
N ILE A 90 15.46 -25.04 34.88
CA ILE A 90 14.38 -24.34 34.18
C ILE A 90 14.38 -22.85 34.53
N SER A 91 14.42 -22.52 35.82
CA SER A 91 14.46 -21.14 36.32
C SER A 91 15.72 -20.42 35.83
N TYR A 92 16.88 -21.08 35.87
CA TYR A 92 18.15 -20.51 35.44
C TYR A 92 18.14 -20.12 33.96
N TYR A 93 17.75 -21.04 33.06
CA TYR A 93 17.75 -20.76 31.62
C TYR A 93 16.67 -19.74 31.23
N SER A 94 15.50 -19.79 31.88
CA SER A 94 14.46 -18.75 31.70
C SER A 94 14.96 -17.37 32.08
N ALA A 95 15.49 -17.18 33.29
CA ALA A 95 15.97 -15.88 33.76
C ALA A 95 17.19 -15.39 32.97
N ARG A 96 18.06 -16.30 32.53
CA ARG A 96 19.24 -15.95 31.71
C ARG A 96 18.81 -15.46 30.32
N HIS A 97 17.96 -16.23 29.64
CA HIS A 97 17.60 -16.01 28.24
C HIS A 97 16.25 -15.30 28.05
N GLY A 98 15.57 -14.81 29.09
CA GLY A 98 14.29 -14.11 28.93
C GLY A 98 13.20 -14.96 28.25
N LEU A 99 13.19 -16.26 28.51
CA LEU A 99 12.26 -17.22 27.90
C LEU A 99 11.17 -17.60 28.90
N ASP A 100 9.91 -17.67 28.45
CA ASP A 100 8.86 -18.33 29.23
C ASP A 100 9.01 -19.86 29.19
N ILE A 101 8.15 -20.55 29.94
CA ILE A 101 8.23 -22.01 30.04
C ILE A 101 7.97 -22.70 28.69
N ASP A 102 7.12 -22.11 27.83
CA ASP A 102 6.78 -22.66 26.52
C ASP A 102 7.93 -22.51 25.52
N LEU A 103 8.51 -21.32 25.39
CA LEU A 103 9.67 -21.03 24.55
C LEU A 103 10.89 -21.84 24.97
N LEU A 104 11.08 -22.02 26.28
CA LEU A 104 12.13 -22.89 26.81
C LEU A 104 11.88 -24.35 26.40
N THR A 105 10.62 -24.81 26.49
CA THR A 105 10.23 -26.17 26.06
C THR A 105 10.44 -26.38 24.57
N ARG A 106 10.15 -25.38 23.72
CA ARG A 106 10.37 -25.44 22.26
C ARG A 106 11.82 -25.80 21.93
N GLY A 107 12.77 -25.09 22.52
CA GLY A 107 14.20 -25.31 22.30
C GLY A 107 14.78 -26.47 23.10
N GLY A 108 14.19 -26.81 24.24
CA GLY A 108 14.60 -27.88 25.16
C GLY A 108 14.10 -29.27 24.77
N GLY A 109 14.19 -29.62 23.48
CA GLY A 109 13.94 -30.98 23.02
C GLY A 109 12.53 -31.30 22.53
N PHE A 110 11.56 -30.36 22.52
CA PHE A 110 10.18 -30.67 22.08
C PHE A 110 9.87 -30.23 20.65
N GLY A 111 10.53 -29.17 20.15
CA GLY A 111 10.23 -28.60 18.84
C GLY A 111 9.03 -27.64 18.85
N TYR A 112 8.74 -27.06 17.69
CA TYR A 112 7.76 -25.99 17.56
C TYR A 112 6.32 -26.45 17.84
N LEU A 113 5.83 -27.46 17.13
CA LEU A 113 4.51 -28.03 17.37
C LEU A 113 4.48 -28.93 18.62
N GLY A 114 5.60 -29.58 18.98
CA GLY A 114 5.67 -30.43 20.17
C GLY A 114 5.41 -29.66 21.46
N SER A 115 5.90 -28.42 21.55
CA SER A 115 5.57 -27.51 22.66
C SER A 115 4.08 -27.16 22.77
N THR A 116 3.28 -27.39 21.73
CA THR A 116 1.82 -27.19 21.80
C THR A 116 1.16 -28.18 22.76
N ILE A 117 1.69 -29.41 22.83
CA ILE A 117 1.21 -30.42 23.79
C ILE A 117 1.46 -29.94 25.22
N THR A 118 2.63 -29.37 25.47
CA THR A 118 3.02 -28.89 26.80
C THR A 118 2.31 -27.61 27.18
N SER A 119 2.06 -26.69 26.24
CA SER A 119 1.16 -25.55 26.44
C SER A 119 -0.25 -25.97 26.86
N LEU A 120 -0.80 -27.05 26.29
CA LEU A 120 -2.11 -27.57 26.69
C LEU A 120 -2.08 -28.16 28.11
N ILE A 121 -1.03 -28.89 28.46
CA ILE A 121 -0.82 -29.42 29.83
C ILE A 121 -0.77 -28.25 30.82
N TYR A 122 0.00 -27.20 30.50
CA TYR A 122 0.13 -26.02 31.34
C TYR A 122 -1.16 -25.21 31.45
N ALA A 123 -1.86 -24.98 30.33
CA ALA A 123 -3.18 -24.35 30.33
C ALA A 123 -4.17 -25.13 31.21
N SER A 124 -4.15 -26.46 31.12
CA SER A 124 -4.97 -27.35 31.95
C SER A 124 -4.71 -27.18 33.44
N PHE A 125 -3.42 -27.16 33.82
CA PHE A 125 -3.03 -26.86 35.19
C PHE A 125 -3.59 -25.52 35.66
N THR A 126 -3.42 -24.45 34.89
CA THR A 126 -3.82 -23.11 35.33
C THR A 126 -5.31 -22.96 35.58
N PHE A 127 -6.21 -23.53 34.75
CA PHE A 127 -7.64 -23.45 35.03
C PHE A 127 -8.09 -24.40 36.15
N ILE A 128 -7.42 -25.56 36.32
CA ILE A 128 -7.70 -26.50 37.43
C ILE A 128 -7.37 -25.84 38.77
N PHE A 129 -6.17 -25.25 38.87
CA PHE A 129 -5.74 -24.58 40.09
C PHE A 129 -6.49 -23.27 40.32
N PHE A 130 -6.80 -22.52 39.27
CA PHE A 130 -7.70 -21.36 39.39
C PHE A 130 -9.04 -21.78 40.02
N ALA A 131 -9.65 -22.89 39.58
CA ALA A 131 -10.89 -23.38 40.14
C ALA A 131 -10.77 -23.78 41.63
N ILE A 132 -9.68 -24.45 42.02
CA ILE A 132 -9.43 -24.85 43.41
C ILE A 132 -9.26 -23.61 44.31
N GLU A 133 -8.41 -22.68 43.92
CA GLU A 133 -8.12 -21.47 44.70
C GLU A 133 -9.33 -20.51 44.74
N ALA A 134 -10.06 -20.37 43.62
CA ALA A 134 -11.31 -19.61 43.59
C ALA A 134 -12.42 -20.26 44.45
N ALA A 135 -12.39 -21.58 44.66
CA ALA A 135 -13.29 -22.25 45.58
C ALA A 135 -12.94 -21.97 47.06
N ILE A 136 -11.65 -21.93 47.40
CA ILE A 136 -11.17 -21.50 48.74
C ILE A 136 -11.58 -20.04 48.99
N PHE A 137 -11.41 -19.17 47.98
CA PHE A 137 -11.88 -17.78 48.03
C PHE A 137 -13.39 -17.73 48.33
N ALA A 138 -14.21 -18.48 47.57
CA ALA A 138 -15.66 -18.48 47.76
C ALA A 138 -16.07 -19.02 49.15
N SER A 139 -15.32 -19.98 49.70
CA SER A 139 -15.51 -20.44 51.10
C SER A 139 -15.29 -19.29 52.09
N ALA A 140 -14.26 -18.47 51.89
CA ALA A 140 -14.01 -17.29 52.74
C ALA A 140 -15.15 -16.26 52.66
N LEU A 141 -15.67 -15.99 51.46
CA LEU A 141 -16.81 -15.10 51.27
C LEU A 141 -18.08 -15.63 51.94
N ARG A 142 -18.30 -16.94 51.87
CA ARG A 142 -19.40 -17.59 52.57
C ARG A 142 -19.25 -17.47 54.09
N ALA A 143 -18.06 -17.71 54.62
CA ALA A 143 -17.80 -17.64 56.05
C ALA A 143 -17.93 -16.20 56.60
N LEU A 144 -17.39 -15.21 55.88
CA LEU A 144 -17.42 -13.80 56.29
C LEU A 144 -18.79 -13.13 56.13
N PHE A 145 -19.44 -13.35 54.99
CA PHE A 145 -20.60 -12.55 54.56
C PHE A 145 -21.85 -13.39 54.33
N SER A 146 -21.82 -14.69 54.59
CA SER A 146 -22.92 -15.63 54.29
C SER A 146 -23.33 -15.63 52.81
N ILE A 147 -22.41 -15.29 51.91
CA ILE A 147 -22.65 -15.31 50.46
C ILE A 147 -22.79 -16.77 49.98
N PRO A 148 -23.80 -17.11 49.16
CA PRO A 148 -23.91 -18.45 48.54
C PRO A 148 -22.69 -18.80 47.68
N LEU A 149 -22.28 -20.07 47.68
CA LEU A 149 -21.05 -20.50 46.99
C LEU A 149 -21.03 -20.15 45.50
N TRP A 150 -22.14 -20.32 44.76
CA TRP A 150 -22.23 -19.98 43.33
C TRP A 150 -21.98 -18.49 43.06
N VAL A 151 -22.51 -17.60 43.92
CA VAL A 151 -22.20 -16.16 43.85
C VAL A 151 -20.74 -15.92 44.19
N GLY A 152 -20.23 -16.61 45.20
CA GLY A 152 -18.83 -16.57 45.60
C GLY A 152 -17.88 -16.95 44.46
N TYR A 153 -18.20 -18.00 43.69
CA TYR A 153 -17.42 -18.45 42.52
C TYR A 153 -17.39 -17.39 41.41
N ILE A 154 -18.53 -16.74 41.14
CA ILE A 154 -18.60 -15.66 40.14
C ILE A 154 -17.76 -14.45 40.60
N ILE A 155 -17.87 -14.04 41.87
CA ILE A 155 -17.10 -12.92 42.41
C ILE A 155 -15.60 -13.22 42.36
N SER A 156 -15.17 -14.38 42.84
CA SER A 156 -13.75 -14.75 42.88
C SER A 156 -13.15 -14.88 41.48
N ALA A 157 -13.93 -15.32 40.49
CA ALA A 157 -13.51 -15.39 39.09
C ALA A 157 -13.37 -14.00 38.44
N LEU A 158 -14.34 -13.10 38.62
CA LEU A 158 -14.39 -11.81 37.92
C LEU A 158 -13.41 -10.77 38.48
N VAL A 159 -13.18 -10.78 39.79
CA VAL A 159 -12.36 -9.76 40.49
C VAL A 159 -10.88 -9.78 40.02
N VAL A 160 -10.40 -10.92 39.49
CA VAL A 160 -9.04 -11.07 38.98
C VAL A 160 -8.84 -10.40 37.60
N VAL A 161 -9.87 -10.38 36.76
CA VAL A 161 -9.77 -9.99 35.34
C VAL A 161 -9.17 -8.58 35.15
N PRO A 162 -9.62 -7.52 35.86
CA PRO A 162 -9.11 -6.16 35.65
C PRO A 162 -7.60 -6.00 35.94
N ILE A 163 -7.04 -6.82 36.83
CA ILE A 163 -5.61 -6.78 37.16
C ILE A 163 -4.80 -7.44 36.04
N VAL A 164 -5.26 -8.58 35.53
CA VAL A 164 -4.54 -9.39 34.53
C VAL A 164 -4.58 -8.76 33.13
N THR A 165 -5.66 -8.06 32.79
CA THR A 165 -5.79 -7.36 31.48
C THR A 165 -4.67 -6.36 31.24
N HIS A 166 -4.18 -5.70 32.29
CA HIS A 166 -3.09 -4.72 32.22
C HIS A 166 -1.68 -5.34 32.32
N GLY A 167 -1.58 -6.67 32.27
CA GLY A 167 -0.32 -7.42 32.19
C GLY A 167 0.58 -7.29 33.41
N ILE A 168 1.86 -7.62 33.22
CA ILE A 168 2.86 -7.75 34.28
C ILE A 168 3.03 -6.49 35.12
N LYS A 169 2.82 -5.30 34.55
CA LYS A 169 2.95 -4.03 35.28
C LYS A 169 1.88 -3.87 36.36
N ALA A 170 0.63 -4.27 36.10
CA ALA A 170 -0.42 -4.23 37.10
C ALA A 170 -0.28 -5.37 38.11
N ILE A 171 0.03 -6.57 37.60
CA ILE A 171 0.26 -7.76 38.43
C ILE A 171 1.40 -7.51 39.42
N SER A 172 2.56 -7.03 38.96
CA SER A 172 3.73 -6.78 39.81
C SER A 172 3.46 -5.70 40.86
N ARG A 173 2.73 -4.62 40.50
CA ARG A 173 2.29 -3.62 41.48
C ARG A 173 1.38 -4.22 42.56
N PHE A 174 0.44 -5.07 42.18
CA PHE A 174 -0.44 -5.77 43.12
C PHE A 174 0.34 -6.76 44.00
N GLN A 175 1.21 -7.57 43.41
CA GLN A 175 1.99 -8.59 44.13
C GLN A 175 2.93 -7.96 45.16
N VAL A 176 3.72 -6.97 44.75
CA VAL A 176 4.68 -6.30 45.63
C VAL A 176 3.97 -5.41 46.65
N GLY A 177 2.89 -4.72 46.25
CA GLY A 177 2.12 -3.85 47.15
C GLY A 177 1.37 -4.61 48.25
N SER A 178 0.87 -5.81 47.95
CA SER A 178 0.19 -6.67 48.93
C SER A 178 1.15 -7.46 49.84
N GLN A 179 2.42 -7.59 49.45
CA GLN A 179 3.38 -8.46 50.11
C GLN A 179 3.59 -8.19 51.60
N PRO A 180 3.71 -6.93 52.09
CA PRO A 180 3.96 -6.67 53.51
C PRO A 180 2.78 -7.08 54.39
N LEU A 181 1.56 -6.77 53.98
CA LEU A 181 0.35 -7.14 54.72
C LEU A 181 0.18 -8.67 54.75
N TRP A 182 0.39 -9.33 53.61
CA TRP A 182 0.32 -10.78 53.53
C TRP A 182 1.36 -11.46 54.43
N LEU A 183 2.63 -11.03 54.36
CA LEU A 183 3.70 -11.56 55.22
C LEU A 183 3.42 -11.32 56.70
N LEU A 184 2.94 -10.13 57.07
CA LEU A 184 2.58 -9.82 58.45
C LEU A 184 1.53 -10.80 58.98
N LEU A 185 0.43 -10.98 58.24
CA LEU A 185 -0.65 -11.89 58.64
C LEU A 185 -0.18 -13.34 58.72
N GLN A 186 0.58 -13.81 57.72
CA GLN A 186 1.10 -15.18 57.68
C GLN A 186 2.08 -15.47 58.84
N ILE A 187 3.02 -14.54 59.10
CA ILE A 187 3.99 -14.67 60.20
C ILE A 187 3.30 -14.57 61.55
N CYS A 188 2.32 -13.66 61.71
CA CYS A 188 1.52 -13.57 62.93
C CYS A 188 0.77 -14.87 63.23
N ALA A 189 0.12 -15.47 62.22
CA ALA A 189 -0.57 -16.76 62.39
C ALA A 189 0.40 -17.87 62.80
N LEU A 190 1.54 -17.99 62.12
CA LEU A 190 2.58 -18.97 62.46
C LEU A 190 3.12 -18.75 63.88
N ALA A 191 3.45 -17.51 64.23
CA ALA A 191 4.00 -17.16 65.54
C ALA A 191 3.01 -17.43 66.68
N ALA A 192 1.73 -17.12 66.48
CA ALA A 192 0.69 -17.43 67.46
C ALA A 192 0.62 -18.93 67.74
N VAL A 193 0.49 -19.73 66.70
CA VAL A 193 0.35 -21.18 66.83
C VAL A 193 1.58 -21.80 67.50
N VAL A 194 2.78 -21.39 67.09
CA VAL A 194 4.04 -21.89 67.69
C VAL A 194 4.17 -21.47 69.15
N PHE A 195 3.78 -20.26 69.52
CA PHE A 195 3.93 -19.75 70.89
C PHE A 195 2.91 -20.36 71.85
N TYR A 196 1.64 -20.48 71.44
CA TYR A 196 0.55 -20.95 72.31
C TYR A 196 0.42 -22.48 72.37
N GLU A 197 0.80 -23.22 71.32
CA GLU A 197 0.61 -24.68 71.24
C GLU A 197 1.92 -25.47 71.15
N PHE A 198 3.04 -24.86 71.60
CA PHE A 198 4.37 -25.47 71.57
C PHE A 198 4.41 -26.87 72.20
N GLU A 199 3.70 -27.07 73.33
CA GLU A 199 3.66 -28.34 74.06
C GLU A 199 2.97 -29.47 73.28
N ARG A 200 2.17 -29.16 72.27
CA ARG A 200 1.45 -30.16 71.46
C ARG A 200 2.25 -30.65 70.25
N ILE A 201 3.43 -30.10 70.00
CA ILE A 201 4.27 -30.50 68.86
C ILE A 201 4.64 -31.98 68.94
N ASP A 202 4.97 -32.50 70.12
CA ASP A 202 5.33 -33.92 70.29
C ASP A 202 4.16 -34.85 69.93
N ASN A 203 2.93 -34.47 70.32
CA ASN A 203 1.73 -35.23 70.01
C ASN A 203 1.36 -35.17 68.52
N TRP A 204 1.64 -34.03 67.86
CA TRP A 204 1.47 -33.89 66.41
C TRP A 204 2.43 -34.79 65.64
N VAL A 205 3.70 -34.84 66.03
CA VAL A 205 4.72 -35.69 65.39
C VAL A 205 4.37 -37.17 65.50
N GLN A 206 3.68 -37.57 66.58
CA GLN A 206 3.24 -38.94 66.81
C GLN A 206 1.83 -39.24 66.28
N PHE A 207 1.18 -38.29 65.58
CA PHE A 207 -0.19 -38.45 65.13
C PHE A 207 -0.33 -39.56 64.08
N VAL A 208 -1.16 -40.56 64.39
CA VAL A 208 -1.55 -41.66 63.51
C VAL A 208 -3.09 -41.73 63.42
N PRO A 209 -3.67 -41.75 62.21
CA PRO A 209 -5.12 -41.89 62.02
C PRO A 209 -5.64 -43.23 62.57
N ARG A 210 -6.85 -43.23 63.14
CA ARG A 210 -7.46 -44.43 63.75
C ARG A 210 -7.62 -45.60 62.76
N GLU A 211 -7.89 -45.30 61.49
CA GLU A 211 -8.02 -46.31 60.42
C GLU A 211 -6.71 -47.05 60.13
N HIS A 212 -5.56 -46.47 60.51
CA HIS A 212 -4.22 -47.00 60.27
C HIS A 212 -3.47 -47.25 61.59
N ALA A 213 -4.19 -47.44 62.70
CA ALA A 213 -3.59 -47.60 64.02
C ALA A 213 -2.66 -48.83 64.14
N SER A 214 -2.78 -49.80 63.24
CA SER A 214 -1.91 -50.99 63.16
C SER A 214 -0.55 -50.74 62.53
N THR A 215 -0.39 -49.66 61.75
CA THR A 215 0.87 -49.27 61.08
C THR A 215 1.52 -48.14 61.88
N GLN A 216 2.23 -48.50 62.96
CA GLN A 216 3.06 -47.54 63.68
C GLN A 216 4.34 -47.26 62.87
N GLY A 217 4.35 -46.21 62.05
CA GLY A 217 5.55 -45.72 61.36
C GLY A 217 5.36 -45.43 59.88
N PHE A 218 6.48 -45.45 59.15
CA PHE A 218 6.52 -45.24 57.71
C PHE A 218 5.93 -46.45 56.97
N ASP A 219 5.00 -46.19 56.05
CA ASP A 219 4.40 -47.18 55.17
C ASP A 219 4.51 -46.70 53.72
N LEU A 220 5.03 -47.57 52.85
CA LEU A 220 5.31 -47.23 51.46
C LEU A 220 4.04 -46.90 50.65
N MET A 221 2.91 -47.56 50.94
CA MET A 221 1.63 -47.30 50.30
C MET A 221 1.10 -45.92 50.69
N LEU A 222 1.09 -45.62 51.99
CA LEU A 222 0.61 -44.34 52.51
C LEU A 222 1.50 -43.17 52.05
N PHE A 223 2.83 -43.40 52.05
CA PHE A 223 3.79 -42.47 51.45
C PHE A 223 3.51 -42.24 49.96
N GLY A 224 3.32 -43.31 49.17
CA GLY A 224 3.00 -43.22 47.75
C GLY A 224 1.70 -42.44 47.46
N ALA A 225 0.67 -42.66 48.27
CA ALA A 225 -0.59 -41.91 48.19
C ALA A 225 -0.40 -40.41 48.48
N CYS A 226 0.35 -40.07 49.53
CA CYS A 226 0.70 -38.66 49.83
C CYS A 226 1.48 -38.02 48.67
N VAL A 227 2.47 -38.73 48.14
CA VAL A 227 3.33 -38.29 47.05
C VAL A 227 2.52 -37.99 45.79
N SER A 228 1.54 -38.83 45.44
CA SER A 228 0.67 -38.63 44.28
C SER A 228 -0.11 -37.31 44.32
N ILE A 229 -0.49 -36.85 45.51
CA ILE A 229 -1.25 -35.60 45.70
C ILE A 229 -0.31 -34.40 45.56
N PHE A 230 0.81 -34.42 46.27
CA PHE A 230 1.75 -33.30 46.30
C PHE A 230 2.50 -33.10 44.98
N PHE A 231 2.72 -34.14 44.17
CA PHE A 231 3.38 -33.98 42.86
C PHE A 231 2.56 -33.14 41.88
N ALA A 232 1.26 -32.96 42.10
CA ALA A 232 0.47 -32.03 41.30
C ALA A 232 0.99 -30.58 41.39
N MET A 233 1.74 -30.23 42.44
CA MET A 233 2.34 -28.90 42.61
C MET A 233 3.57 -28.66 41.70
N VAL A 234 4.11 -29.69 41.04
CA VAL A 234 5.31 -29.52 40.19
C VAL A 234 5.11 -28.50 39.06
N ALA A 235 3.88 -28.40 38.55
CA ALA A 235 3.51 -27.49 37.47
C ALA A 235 3.66 -26.00 37.85
N GLN A 236 3.71 -25.67 39.16
CA GLN A 236 3.93 -24.31 39.66
C GLN A 236 5.30 -23.74 39.30
N ILE A 237 6.27 -24.59 38.92
CA ILE A 237 7.54 -24.15 38.35
C ILE A 237 7.28 -23.24 37.13
N GLY A 238 6.26 -23.53 36.31
CA GLY A 238 5.88 -22.72 35.16
C GLY A 238 5.51 -21.29 35.54
N GLU A 239 4.71 -21.11 36.59
CA GLU A 239 4.26 -19.78 37.03
C GLU A 239 5.42 -18.90 37.52
N GLN A 240 6.38 -19.51 38.23
CA GLN A 240 7.58 -18.80 38.69
C GLN A 240 8.44 -18.36 37.49
N VAL A 241 8.59 -19.25 36.51
CA VAL A 241 9.34 -19.02 35.27
C VAL A 241 8.74 -17.87 34.45
N ASP A 242 7.41 -17.78 34.38
CA ASP A 242 6.71 -16.71 33.65
C ASP A 242 7.00 -15.31 34.20
N TYR A 243 7.36 -15.19 35.49
CA TYR A 243 7.85 -13.95 36.10
C TYR A 243 9.36 -13.80 36.01
N LEU A 244 10.12 -14.88 36.24
CA LEU A 244 11.59 -14.86 36.25
C LEU A 244 12.19 -14.48 34.89
N ARG A 245 11.48 -14.72 33.77
CA ARG A 245 11.90 -14.24 32.43
C ARG A 245 12.12 -12.72 32.34
N PHE A 246 11.52 -11.94 33.25
CA PHE A 246 11.70 -10.47 33.31
C PHE A 246 12.89 -10.03 34.16
N MET A 247 13.61 -10.96 34.82
CA MET A 247 14.78 -10.65 35.64
C MET A 247 15.87 -9.98 34.77
N PRO A 248 16.56 -8.91 35.18
CA PRO A 248 17.59 -8.28 34.37
C PRO A 248 18.81 -9.19 34.14
N PRO A 249 19.65 -8.92 33.12
CA PRO A 249 20.82 -9.73 32.82
C PRO A 249 21.81 -9.77 34.00
N LYS A 250 22.48 -10.92 34.16
CA LYS A 250 23.47 -11.15 35.21
C LYS A 250 24.78 -10.45 34.86
N THR A 251 25.23 -9.54 35.69
CA THR A 251 26.52 -8.84 35.59
C THR A 251 27.46 -9.24 36.73
N PRO A 252 28.77 -8.94 36.65
CA PRO A 252 29.70 -9.19 37.75
C PRO A 252 29.29 -8.52 39.06
N GLU A 253 28.69 -7.32 38.99
CA GLU A 253 28.29 -6.52 40.15
C GLU A 253 27.03 -7.07 40.82
N ASN A 254 26.08 -7.59 40.03
CA ASN A 254 24.79 -8.04 40.54
C ASN A 254 24.72 -9.56 40.84
N ARG A 255 25.81 -10.32 40.59
CA ARG A 255 25.83 -11.80 40.62
C ARG A 255 25.24 -12.44 41.88
N TYR A 256 25.54 -11.91 43.07
CA TYR A 256 25.09 -12.50 44.33
C TYR A 256 23.61 -12.26 44.55
N ARG A 257 23.14 -11.03 44.27
CA ARG A 257 21.72 -10.69 44.34
C ARG A 257 20.91 -11.47 43.30
N TRP A 258 21.46 -11.64 42.10
CA TRP A 258 20.84 -12.40 41.02
C TRP A 258 20.63 -13.86 41.44
N TRP A 259 21.67 -14.54 41.92
CA TRP A 259 21.56 -15.93 42.38
C TRP A 259 20.66 -16.08 43.60
N PHE A 260 20.75 -15.17 44.57
CA PHE A 260 19.88 -15.20 45.76
C PHE A 260 18.40 -15.19 45.36
N TRP A 261 17.99 -14.22 44.53
CA TRP A 261 16.58 -14.11 44.12
C TRP A 261 16.17 -15.21 43.15
N LEU A 262 17.05 -15.64 42.24
CA LEU A 262 16.77 -16.77 41.37
C LEU A 262 16.48 -18.04 42.19
N ILE A 263 17.35 -18.37 43.16
CA ILE A 263 17.17 -19.57 43.98
C ILE A 263 15.94 -19.41 44.85
N LEU A 264 15.79 -18.29 45.57
CA LEU A 264 14.68 -18.11 46.51
C LEU A 264 13.31 -18.11 45.84
N SER A 265 13.16 -17.42 44.70
CA SER A 265 11.86 -17.27 44.01
C SER A 265 11.63 -18.30 42.90
N GLY A 266 12.70 -18.87 42.34
CA GLY A 266 12.64 -20.07 41.48
C GLY A 266 12.56 -21.32 42.35
N PRO A 267 13.47 -22.30 42.23
CA PRO A 267 13.31 -23.62 42.87
C PRO A 267 13.15 -23.60 44.41
N GLY A 268 13.66 -22.58 45.09
CA GLY A 268 13.60 -22.43 46.54
C GLY A 268 12.24 -22.00 47.09
N TRP A 269 11.27 -21.67 46.23
CA TRP A 269 9.90 -21.39 46.66
C TRP A 269 9.33 -22.56 47.48
N ILE A 270 9.73 -23.79 47.14
CA ILE A 270 9.27 -25.01 47.79
C ILE A 270 9.70 -25.09 49.25
N LEU A 271 10.77 -24.40 49.66
CA LEU A 271 11.17 -24.31 51.07
C LEU A 271 10.18 -23.48 51.88
N VAL A 272 9.71 -22.36 51.31
CA VAL A 272 8.61 -21.58 51.90
C VAL A 272 7.32 -22.40 51.89
N GLY A 273 7.09 -23.14 50.80
CA GLY A 273 6.00 -24.09 50.69
C GLY A 273 6.02 -25.17 51.78
N MET A 274 7.19 -25.74 52.09
CA MET A 274 7.35 -26.76 53.13
C MET A 274 6.98 -26.22 54.52
N VAL A 275 7.37 -24.99 54.85
CA VAL A 275 6.95 -24.34 56.11
C VAL A 275 5.43 -24.17 56.16
N LYS A 276 4.81 -23.75 55.05
CA LYS A 276 3.34 -23.65 54.92
C LYS A 276 2.67 -25.02 55.07
N MET A 277 3.19 -26.06 54.42
CA MET A 277 2.66 -27.42 54.54
C MET A 277 2.74 -27.93 55.99
N LEU A 278 3.86 -27.72 56.68
CA LEU A 278 3.99 -28.08 58.09
C LEU A 278 2.99 -27.32 58.97
N LEU A 279 2.80 -26.02 58.72
CA LEU A 279 1.80 -25.22 59.42
C LEU A 279 0.38 -25.76 59.20
N GLY A 280 0.01 -26.06 57.95
CA GLY A 280 -1.30 -26.64 57.62
C GLY A 280 -1.52 -28.01 58.28
N SER A 281 -0.50 -28.87 58.28
CA SER A 281 -0.51 -30.15 58.98
C SER A 281 -0.75 -29.99 60.48
N PHE A 282 -0.05 -29.06 61.12
CA PHE A 282 -0.18 -28.81 62.55
C PHE A 282 -1.53 -28.19 62.91
N LEU A 283 -1.99 -27.19 62.15
CA LEU A 283 -3.30 -26.57 62.33
C LEU A 283 -4.45 -27.57 62.16
N ALA A 284 -4.34 -28.49 61.20
CA ALA A 284 -5.33 -29.54 61.00
C ALA A 284 -5.39 -30.51 62.18
N TYR A 285 -4.22 -30.91 62.71
CA TYR A 285 -4.13 -31.71 63.93
C TYR A 285 -4.81 -30.99 65.12
N LEU A 286 -4.54 -29.70 65.31
CA LEU A 286 -5.18 -28.90 66.36
C LEU A 286 -6.70 -28.80 66.16
N ALA A 287 -7.16 -28.48 64.96
CA ALA A 287 -8.58 -28.39 64.62
C ALA A 287 -9.31 -29.73 64.86
N PHE A 288 -8.69 -30.83 64.43
CA PHE A 288 -9.26 -32.17 64.58
C PHE A 288 -9.29 -32.62 66.04
N THR A 289 -8.25 -32.32 66.84
CA THR A 289 -8.23 -32.62 68.28
C THR A 289 -9.23 -31.78 69.07
N GLN A 290 -9.60 -30.61 68.58
CA GLN A 290 -10.71 -29.79 69.09
C GLN A 290 -12.09 -30.23 68.58
N ALA A 291 -12.18 -31.42 67.98
CA ALA A 291 -13.42 -32.02 67.46
C ALA A 291 -14.10 -31.21 66.35
N MET A 292 -13.36 -30.39 65.58
CA MET A 292 -13.89 -29.81 64.36
C MET A 292 -14.17 -30.92 63.31
N PRO A 293 -15.27 -30.81 62.53
CA PRO A 293 -15.54 -31.72 61.42
C PRO A 293 -14.38 -31.76 60.42
N TYR A 294 -14.11 -32.93 59.83
CA TYR A 294 -13.03 -33.11 58.84
C TYR A 294 -13.01 -32.02 57.76
N GLN A 295 -14.18 -31.67 57.20
CA GLN A 295 -14.30 -30.64 56.17
C GLN A 295 -13.85 -29.24 56.62
N GLN A 296 -14.06 -28.89 57.89
CA GLN A 296 -13.59 -27.62 58.46
C GLN A 296 -12.11 -27.70 58.83
N ALA A 297 -11.65 -28.85 59.33
CA ALA A 297 -10.26 -29.11 59.69
C ALA A 297 -9.30 -29.21 58.48
N THR A 298 -9.82 -29.15 57.25
CA THR A 298 -9.01 -29.07 56.01
C THR A 298 -9.21 -27.77 55.24
N ASP A 299 -10.16 -26.92 55.65
CA ASP A 299 -10.45 -25.65 54.96
C ASP A 299 -9.59 -24.52 55.57
N PRO A 300 -8.73 -23.86 54.76
CA PRO A 300 -7.84 -22.82 55.24
C PRO A 300 -8.51 -21.69 56.01
N VAL A 301 -9.77 -21.35 55.70
CA VAL A 301 -10.49 -20.25 56.39
C VAL A 301 -10.60 -20.55 57.89
N TYR A 302 -11.02 -21.78 58.23
CA TYR A 302 -11.18 -22.19 59.63
C TYR A 302 -9.85 -22.49 60.30
N LEU A 303 -8.86 -23.03 59.56
CA LEU A 303 -7.50 -23.24 60.08
C LEU A 303 -6.85 -21.91 60.50
N TYR A 304 -6.96 -20.87 59.69
CA TYR A 304 -6.45 -19.54 60.05
C TYR A 304 -7.32 -18.82 61.07
N GLN A 305 -8.63 -19.07 61.09
CA GLN A 305 -9.49 -18.58 62.18
C GLN A 305 -9.00 -19.13 63.52
N LEU A 306 -8.69 -20.42 63.59
CA LEU A 306 -8.11 -21.05 64.78
C LEU A 306 -6.80 -20.36 65.18
N ALA A 307 -5.89 -20.14 64.24
CA ALA A 307 -4.61 -19.46 64.50
C ALA A 307 -4.80 -18.02 65.05
N PHE A 308 -5.69 -17.23 64.43
CA PHE A 308 -5.92 -15.84 64.84
C PHE A 308 -6.78 -15.72 66.10
N ASN A 309 -7.50 -16.77 66.49
CA ASN A 309 -8.28 -16.77 67.72
C ASN A 309 -7.38 -16.63 68.96
N TYR A 310 -6.15 -17.17 68.91
CA TYR A 310 -5.15 -16.98 69.99
C TYR A 310 -4.71 -15.52 70.17
N ILE A 311 -4.74 -14.71 69.11
CA ILE A 311 -4.34 -13.29 69.17
C ILE A 311 -5.52 -12.38 69.51
N THR A 312 -6.68 -12.66 68.91
CA THR A 312 -7.84 -11.74 68.97
C THR A 312 -8.78 -12.02 70.13
N GLU A 313 -8.77 -13.24 70.66
CA GLU A 313 -9.71 -13.73 71.68
C GLU A 313 -11.20 -13.52 71.30
N SER A 314 -11.47 -13.32 70.01
CA SER A 314 -12.78 -12.99 69.45
C SER A 314 -13.05 -13.87 68.24
N PRO A 315 -14.12 -14.68 68.26
CA PRO A 315 -14.48 -15.53 67.10
C PRO A 315 -14.72 -14.72 65.83
N SER A 316 -15.29 -13.52 65.96
CA SER A 316 -15.56 -12.62 64.83
C SER A 316 -14.29 -11.93 64.36
N GLY A 317 -13.43 -11.47 65.29
CA GLY A 317 -12.17 -10.80 64.96
C GLY A 317 -11.18 -11.75 64.26
N SER A 318 -11.05 -12.97 64.76
CA SER A 318 -10.23 -14.02 64.14
C SER A 318 -10.73 -14.41 62.75
N LEU A 319 -12.05 -14.53 62.57
CA LEU A 319 -12.64 -14.83 61.27
C LEU A 319 -12.38 -13.71 60.25
N VAL A 320 -12.45 -12.44 60.65
CA VAL A 320 -12.14 -11.30 59.79
C VAL A 320 -10.67 -11.33 59.36
N LEU A 321 -9.72 -11.54 60.29
CA LEU A 321 -8.29 -11.64 59.95
C LEU A 321 -7.99 -12.84 59.06
N ALA A 322 -8.58 -13.99 59.36
CA ALA A 322 -8.48 -15.20 58.53
C ALA A 322 -9.02 -14.95 57.12
N GLY A 323 -10.20 -14.34 57.03
CA GLY A 323 -10.84 -14.00 55.77
C GLY A 323 -10.03 -13.01 54.94
N ILE A 324 -9.43 -11.98 55.57
CA ILE A 324 -8.51 -11.04 54.88
C ILE A 324 -7.28 -11.78 54.36
N LEU A 325 -6.64 -12.60 55.19
CA LEU A 325 -5.47 -13.39 54.78
C LEU A 325 -5.80 -14.33 53.62
N VAL A 326 -6.93 -15.04 53.71
CA VAL A 326 -7.38 -15.97 52.66
C VAL A 326 -7.68 -15.21 51.38
N ILE A 327 -8.56 -14.20 51.42
CA ILE A 327 -8.91 -13.40 50.22
C ILE A 327 -7.65 -12.81 49.57
N LEU A 328 -6.72 -12.26 50.36
CA LEU A 328 -5.47 -11.70 49.85
C LEU A 328 -4.59 -12.77 49.20
N SER A 329 -4.42 -13.91 49.86
CA SER A 329 -3.63 -15.05 49.36
C SER A 329 -4.20 -15.60 48.06
N GLN A 330 -5.53 -15.79 48.03
CA GLN A 330 -6.27 -16.33 46.90
C GLN A 330 -6.26 -15.38 45.71
N MET A 331 -6.35 -14.07 45.96
CA MET A 331 -6.20 -13.06 44.91
C MET A 331 -4.79 -13.06 44.30
N LYS A 332 -3.74 -13.20 45.13
CA LYS A 332 -2.34 -13.25 44.66
C LYS A 332 -2.08 -14.44 43.73
N ILE A 333 -2.58 -15.63 44.05
CA ILE A 333 -2.40 -16.80 43.17
C ILE A 333 -3.33 -16.77 41.96
N ASN A 334 -4.61 -16.41 42.11
CA ASN A 334 -5.53 -16.45 40.97
C ASN A 334 -5.19 -15.44 39.87
N VAL A 335 -4.59 -14.29 40.23
CA VAL A 335 -4.00 -13.36 39.26
C VAL A 335 -2.90 -14.03 38.45
N THR A 336 -2.03 -14.82 39.09
CA THR A 336 -0.96 -15.57 38.41
C THR A 336 -1.54 -16.69 37.54
N ASN A 337 -2.44 -17.52 38.05
CA ASN A 337 -3.09 -18.60 37.30
C ASN A 337 -3.80 -18.08 36.05
N ALA A 338 -4.53 -16.97 36.17
CA ALA A 338 -5.23 -16.38 35.04
C ALA A 338 -4.27 -15.75 34.01
N TYR A 339 -3.16 -15.14 34.48
CA TYR A 339 -2.12 -14.61 33.61
C TYR A 339 -1.40 -15.73 32.83
N ALA A 340 -0.86 -16.72 33.53
CA ALA A 340 -0.19 -17.87 32.95
C ALA A 340 -1.11 -18.63 31.98
N GLY A 341 -2.36 -18.87 32.36
CA GLY A 341 -3.35 -19.53 31.51
C GLY A 341 -3.65 -18.75 30.22
N SER A 342 -3.76 -17.42 30.31
CA SER A 342 -3.96 -16.59 29.11
C SER A 342 -2.79 -16.70 28.12
N ILE A 343 -1.55 -16.79 28.61
CA ILE A 343 -0.34 -16.98 27.78
C ILE A 343 -0.30 -18.39 27.20
N ALA A 344 -0.57 -19.42 28.00
CA ALA A 344 -0.56 -20.82 27.57
C ALA A 344 -1.59 -21.09 26.45
N TRP A 345 -2.82 -20.58 26.59
CA TRP A 345 -3.85 -20.68 25.54
C TRP A 345 -3.47 -19.89 24.28
N SER A 346 -2.90 -18.69 24.44
CA SER A 346 -2.41 -17.88 23.32
C SER A 346 -1.34 -18.63 22.52
N ASN A 347 -0.37 -19.22 23.22
CA ASN A 347 0.69 -20.05 22.64
C ASN A 347 0.12 -21.29 21.93
N PHE A 348 -0.83 -21.99 22.56
CA PHE A 348 -1.47 -23.18 21.99
C PHE A 348 -2.21 -22.87 20.68
N PHE A 349 -3.15 -21.93 20.71
CA PHE A 349 -4.02 -21.66 19.57
C PHE A 349 -3.33 -20.87 18.46
N SER A 350 -2.39 -19.98 18.77
CA SER A 350 -1.64 -19.26 17.73
C SER A 350 -0.84 -20.20 16.84
N ARG A 351 -0.27 -21.28 17.39
CA ARG A 351 0.45 -22.30 16.62
C ARG A 351 -0.48 -23.21 15.84
N LEU A 352 -1.61 -23.60 16.42
CA LEU A 352 -2.56 -24.50 15.78
C LEU A 352 -3.37 -23.84 14.66
N THR A 353 -3.70 -22.55 14.83
CA THR A 353 -4.62 -21.82 13.94
C THR A 353 -3.96 -20.72 13.12
N HIS A 354 -2.70 -20.35 13.42
CA HIS A 354 -2.03 -19.16 12.85
C HIS A 354 -2.84 -17.85 13.05
N SER A 355 -3.66 -17.82 14.10
CA SER A 355 -4.52 -16.70 14.47
C SER A 355 -4.43 -16.41 15.97
N HIS A 356 -4.55 -15.14 16.31
CA HIS A 356 -4.43 -14.61 17.66
C HIS A 356 -5.46 -13.50 17.89
N PRO A 357 -6.59 -13.78 18.56
CA PRO A 357 -7.64 -12.80 18.81
C PRO A 357 -7.31 -11.82 19.94
N GLY A 358 -6.16 -12.01 20.62
CA GLY A 358 -5.67 -11.20 21.72
C GLY A 358 -5.66 -11.95 23.06
N ARG A 359 -4.68 -11.67 23.92
CA ARG A 359 -4.45 -12.37 25.21
C ARG A 359 -5.66 -12.24 26.14
N VAL A 360 -6.36 -11.11 26.11
CA VAL A 360 -7.55 -10.87 26.94
C VAL A 360 -8.69 -11.83 26.61
N VAL A 361 -8.84 -12.25 25.35
CA VAL A 361 -9.85 -13.25 24.96
C VAL A 361 -9.52 -14.59 25.64
N TRP A 362 -8.25 -14.97 25.65
CA TRP A 362 -7.78 -16.20 26.29
C TRP A 362 -7.83 -16.13 27.82
N LEU A 363 -7.66 -14.95 28.41
CA LEU A 363 -7.92 -14.72 29.83
C LEU A 363 -9.38 -15.03 30.19
N VAL A 364 -10.34 -14.44 29.45
CA VAL A 364 -11.77 -14.68 29.68
C VAL A 364 -12.11 -16.15 29.45
N PHE A 365 -11.55 -16.77 28.42
CA PHE A 365 -11.71 -18.19 28.14
C PHE A 365 -11.24 -19.08 29.30
N ASN A 366 -10.04 -18.81 29.85
CA ASN A 366 -9.48 -19.55 30.97
C ASN A 366 -10.34 -19.44 32.23
N VAL A 367 -10.76 -18.22 32.56
CA VAL A 367 -11.62 -17.94 33.73
C VAL A 367 -13.00 -18.58 33.55
N ALA A 368 -13.57 -18.57 32.35
CA ALA A 368 -14.86 -19.20 32.06
C ALA A 368 -14.82 -20.72 32.23
N ILE A 369 -13.77 -21.40 31.74
CA ILE A 369 -13.60 -22.84 31.95
C ILE A 369 -13.50 -23.16 33.44
N ALA A 370 -12.69 -22.40 34.18
CA ALA A 370 -12.54 -22.61 35.62
C ALA A 370 -13.86 -22.40 36.37
N LEU A 371 -14.65 -21.38 35.99
CA LEU A 371 -15.98 -21.13 36.57
C LEU A 371 -16.93 -22.31 36.33
N VAL A 372 -16.96 -22.85 35.11
CA VAL A 372 -17.78 -24.03 34.78
C VAL A 372 -17.37 -25.24 35.63
N LEU A 373 -16.06 -25.47 35.82
CA LEU A 373 -15.56 -26.57 36.65
C LEU A 373 -15.98 -26.43 38.12
N MET A 374 -16.00 -25.20 38.66
CA MET A 374 -16.47 -24.93 40.02
C MET A 374 -17.98 -25.17 40.16
N GLU A 375 -18.79 -24.65 39.23
CA GLU A 375 -20.25 -24.81 39.24
C GLU A 375 -20.68 -26.27 39.09
N MET A 376 -19.94 -27.07 38.34
CA MET A 376 -20.18 -28.51 38.23
C MET A 376 -19.81 -29.29 39.51
N GLY A 377 -19.24 -28.64 40.54
CA GLY A 377 -18.83 -29.29 41.80
C GLY A 377 -17.69 -30.30 41.63
N VAL A 378 -16.95 -30.21 40.51
CA VAL A 378 -15.95 -31.21 40.09
C VAL A 378 -14.71 -31.20 40.99
N TYR A 379 -14.56 -30.23 41.91
CA TYR A 379 -13.35 -30.10 42.72
C TYR A 379 -13.02 -31.34 43.57
N ARG A 380 -14.02 -32.10 44.04
CA ARG A 380 -13.77 -33.40 44.72
C ARG A 380 -13.31 -34.51 43.76
N VAL A 381 -13.71 -34.42 42.49
CA VAL A 381 -13.25 -35.30 41.41
C VAL A 381 -11.85 -34.87 40.93
N LEU A 382 -11.51 -33.57 41.03
CA LEU A 382 -10.19 -33.06 40.67
C LEU A 382 -9.08 -33.71 41.51
N GLU A 383 -9.30 -34.04 42.79
CA GLU A 383 -8.32 -34.78 43.61
C GLU A 383 -7.96 -36.15 43.00
N ALA A 384 -8.94 -36.88 42.46
CA ALA A 384 -8.72 -38.17 41.81
C ALA A 384 -8.05 -38.04 40.42
N ILE A 385 -8.35 -36.97 39.69
CA ILE A 385 -7.75 -36.69 38.37
C ILE A 385 -6.33 -36.11 38.52
N LEU A 386 -6.05 -35.43 39.63
CA LEU A 386 -4.75 -34.80 39.92
C LEU A 386 -3.60 -35.81 39.88
N GLY A 387 -3.83 -37.05 40.30
CA GLY A 387 -2.79 -38.09 40.30
C GLY A 387 -2.28 -38.42 38.90
N VAL A 388 -3.18 -38.64 37.94
CA VAL A 388 -2.83 -38.91 36.53
C VAL A 388 -2.30 -37.65 35.85
N PHE A 389 -2.93 -36.50 36.12
CA PHE A 389 -2.44 -35.22 35.61
C PHE A 389 -1.00 -34.94 36.06
N ALA A 390 -0.70 -35.18 37.34
CA ALA A 390 0.63 -34.99 37.92
C ALA A 390 1.68 -35.85 37.23
N ILE A 391 1.36 -37.08 36.80
CA ILE A 391 2.29 -37.93 36.03
C ILE A 391 2.67 -37.24 34.72
N VAL A 392 1.68 -36.74 33.97
CA VAL A 392 1.91 -36.11 32.67
C VAL A 392 2.67 -34.79 32.82
N ALA A 393 2.28 -33.94 33.76
CA ALA A 393 2.94 -32.67 34.04
C ALA A 393 4.39 -32.87 34.55
N LEU A 394 4.59 -33.86 35.42
CA LEU A 394 5.93 -34.24 35.91
C LEU A 394 6.81 -34.75 34.77
N SER A 395 6.29 -35.63 33.90
CA SER A 395 7.06 -36.12 32.75
C SER A 395 7.50 -34.99 31.84
N TRP A 396 6.65 -33.99 31.60
CA TRP A 396 7.01 -32.82 30.80
C TRP A 396 8.16 -32.03 31.43
N LEU A 397 7.99 -31.57 32.67
CA LEU A 397 8.99 -30.72 33.33
C LEU A 397 10.28 -31.47 33.62
N ALA A 398 10.20 -32.76 33.96
CA ALA A 398 11.37 -33.62 34.13
C ALA A 398 12.11 -33.86 32.83
N SER A 399 11.41 -34.08 31.71
CA SER A 399 12.07 -34.22 30.40
C SER A 399 12.77 -32.93 29.99
N LEU A 400 12.15 -31.77 30.23
CA LEU A 400 12.79 -30.47 30.00
C LEU A 400 14.02 -30.27 30.90
N ALA A 401 13.89 -30.57 32.19
CA ALA A 401 15.00 -30.46 33.14
C ALA A 401 16.16 -31.40 32.80
N ALA A 402 15.88 -32.65 32.39
CA ALA A 402 16.88 -33.61 31.95
C ALA A 402 17.62 -33.11 30.70
N ASP A 403 16.92 -32.47 29.77
CA ASP A 403 17.56 -31.88 28.58
C ASP A 403 18.55 -30.77 28.96
N LEU A 404 18.10 -29.86 29.82
CA LEU A 404 18.88 -28.69 30.24
C LEU A 404 20.06 -29.05 31.17
N LEU A 405 19.90 -30.10 31.99
CA LEU A 405 20.88 -30.53 33.00
C LEU A 405 21.86 -31.57 32.48
N ILE A 406 21.45 -32.44 31.55
CA ILE A 406 22.28 -33.54 31.02
C ILE A 406 22.68 -33.29 29.57
N ASN A 407 21.72 -33.20 28.65
CA ASN A 407 22.01 -33.18 27.22
C ASN A 407 22.78 -31.93 26.79
N LYS A 408 22.41 -30.77 27.32
CA LYS A 408 23.04 -29.50 26.98
C LYS A 408 24.52 -29.45 27.45
N PRO A 409 24.87 -29.81 28.70
CA PRO A 409 26.28 -29.93 29.11
C PRO A 409 27.07 -31.01 28.35
N LEU A 410 26.43 -32.12 27.95
CA LEU A 410 27.06 -33.18 27.16
C LEU A 410 27.26 -32.81 25.68
N GLY A 411 26.77 -31.66 25.22
CA GLY A 411 26.84 -31.24 23.82
C GLY A 411 25.86 -31.96 22.88
N LEU A 412 24.89 -32.71 23.42
CA LEU A 412 23.82 -33.35 22.64
C LEU A 412 22.67 -32.37 22.31
N SER A 413 22.54 -31.30 23.09
CA SER A 413 21.62 -30.18 22.89
C SER A 413 22.40 -28.89 22.64
N PRO A 414 21.93 -27.96 21.77
CA PRO A 414 22.65 -26.73 21.43
C PRO A 414 22.97 -25.84 22.64
N PRO A 415 24.09 -25.09 22.61
CA PRO A 415 24.53 -24.26 23.74
C PRO A 415 23.57 -23.10 24.03
N ILE A 416 22.97 -22.50 23.00
CA ILE A 416 21.91 -21.48 23.12
C ILE A 416 20.56 -22.14 22.83
N THR A 417 19.56 -21.83 23.66
CA THR A 417 18.20 -22.35 23.46
C THR A 417 17.49 -21.53 22.40
N GLU A 418 17.30 -22.11 21.21
CA GLU A 418 16.57 -21.50 20.10
C GLU A 418 15.05 -21.72 20.26
N PHE A 419 14.25 -20.70 19.97
CA PHE A 419 12.78 -20.72 20.13
C PHE A 419 12.02 -20.35 18.84
N LYS A 420 12.72 -19.78 17.84
CA LYS A 420 12.14 -19.25 16.61
C LYS A 420 11.64 -20.40 15.72
N ARG A 421 10.38 -20.31 15.26
CA ARG A 421 9.72 -21.29 14.37
C ARG A 421 10.59 -21.73 13.18
N SER A 422 11.29 -20.77 12.58
CA SER A 422 12.10 -20.97 11.36
C SER A 422 13.36 -21.81 11.57
N HIS A 423 13.78 -22.04 12.82
CA HIS A 423 14.99 -22.79 13.17
C HIS A 423 14.70 -24.14 13.81
N LEU A 424 13.46 -24.40 14.20
CA LEU A 424 13.08 -25.61 14.95
C LEU A 424 12.33 -26.61 14.07
N TYR A 425 12.56 -27.90 14.35
CA TYR A 425 11.69 -28.96 13.87
C TYR A 425 10.29 -28.84 14.49
N ASP A 426 9.26 -29.32 13.79
CA ASP A 426 7.90 -29.32 14.32
C ASP A 426 7.79 -30.22 15.55
N ILE A 427 8.34 -31.44 15.47
CA ILE A 427 8.48 -32.35 16.61
C ILE A 427 9.96 -32.69 16.78
N ASN A 428 10.44 -32.55 18.00
CA ASN A 428 11.70 -33.15 18.41
C ASN A 428 11.39 -34.38 19.30
N PRO A 429 11.80 -35.60 18.87
CA PRO A 429 11.48 -36.84 19.56
C PRO A 429 12.20 -36.96 20.92
N VAL A 430 13.25 -36.17 21.19
CA VAL A 430 13.97 -36.23 22.46
C VAL A 430 13.07 -35.86 23.62
N GLY A 431 12.39 -34.72 23.56
CA GLY A 431 11.47 -34.24 24.59
C GLY A 431 10.09 -34.89 24.48
N VAL A 432 9.46 -34.82 23.30
CA VAL A 432 8.09 -35.35 23.10
C VAL A 432 8.06 -36.87 23.29
N GLY A 433 9.00 -37.60 22.69
CA GLY A 433 9.07 -39.05 22.80
C GLY A 433 9.33 -39.50 24.24
N SER A 434 10.32 -38.90 24.91
CA SER A 434 10.63 -39.22 26.31
C SER A 434 9.46 -38.93 27.25
N MET A 435 8.80 -37.77 27.10
CA MET A 435 7.65 -37.39 27.90
C MET A 435 6.50 -38.39 27.73
N LEU A 436 6.16 -38.76 26.48
CA LEU A 436 5.09 -39.72 26.21
C LEU A 436 5.42 -41.11 26.75
N MET A 437 6.64 -41.59 26.57
CA MET A 437 7.09 -42.88 27.10
C MET A 437 7.08 -42.91 28.64
N ALA A 438 7.59 -41.87 29.29
CA ALA A 438 7.58 -41.75 30.74
C ALA A 438 6.17 -41.61 31.31
N SER A 439 5.29 -40.83 30.65
CA SER A 439 3.88 -40.68 31.04
C SER A 439 3.15 -42.01 30.92
N ALA A 440 3.33 -42.74 29.82
CA ALA A 440 2.71 -44.04 29.61
C ALA A 440 3.18 -45.06 30.66
N LEU A 441 4.49 -45.12 30.92
CA LEU A 441 5.04 -45.98 31.97
C LEU A 441 4.48 -45.61 33.35
N GLY A 442 4.42 -44.32 33.69
CA GLY A 442 3.86 -43.82 34.93
C GLY A 442 2.38 -44.20 35.09
N ILE A 443 1.57 -44.05 34.04
CA ILE A 443 0.14 -44.41 34.07
C ILE A 443 -0.04 -45.92 34.21
N VAL A 444 0.76 -46.74 33.51
CA VAL A 444 0.73 -48.20 33.64
C VAL A 444 1.10 -48.64 35.06
N CYS A 445 2.11 -48.00 35.66
CA CYS A 445 2.44 -48.21 37.07
C CYS A 445 1.28 -47.79 37.98
N TYR A 446 0.74 -46.59 37.80
CA TYR A 446 -0.34 -46.02 38.62
C TYR A 446 -1.58 -46.93 38.64
N LEU A 447 -1.96 -47.48 37.48
CA LEU A 447 -3.08 -48.42 37.34
C LEU A 447 -2.81 -49.82 37.94
N GLY A 448 -1.60 -50.10 38.42
CA GLY A 448 -1.26 -51.34 39.13
C GLY A 448 -0.84 -52.52 38.24
N TYR A 449 -0.72 -52.32 36.92
CA TYR A 449 -0.35 -53.41 35.99
C TYR A 449 1.05 -53.99 36.23
N LEU A 450 1.96 -53.20 36.82
CA LEU A 450 3.33 -53.61 37.17
C LEU A 450 3.49 -54.00 38.66
N GLY A 451 2.37 -54.22 39.36
CA GLY A 451 2.32 -54.59 40.77
C GLY A 451 2.19 -53.39 41.73
N ASN A 452 1.84 -53.69 42.98
CA ASN A 452 1.46 -52.68 43.99
C ASN A 452 2.61 -51.72 44.33
N ASN A 453 3.83 -52.24 44.50
CA ASN A 453 4.99 -51.41 44.82
C ASN A 453 5.28 -50.38 43.71
N ALA A 454 5.06 -50.75 42.44
CA ALA A 454 5.24 -49.85 41.31
C ALA A 454 4.13 -48.79 41.25
N SER A 455 2.89 -49.15 41.61
CA SER A 455 1.77 -48.20 41.70
C SER A 455 2.04 -47.10 42.73
N TYR A 456 2.57 -47.45 43.91
CA TYR A 456 2.89 -46.47 44.95
C TYR A 456 4.04 -45.53 44.57
N LEU A 457 4.94 -45.96 43.68
CA LEU A 457 6.10 -45.20 43.23
C LEU A 457 5.94 -44.68 41.79
N ALA A 458 4.73 -44.68 41.23
CA ALA A 458 4.48 -44.38 39.82
C ALA A 458 5.07 -43.03 39.37
N HIS A 459 4.92 -41.97 40.18
CA HIS A 459 5.47 -40.64 39.89
C HIS A 459 7.01 -40.62 39.89
N PHE A 460 7.65 -41.31 40.83
CA PHE A 460 9.12 -41.42 40.87
C PHE A 460 9.67 -42.27 39.73
N ILE A 461 8.98 -43.35 39.36
CA ILE A 461 9.35 -44.17 38.20
C ILE A 461 9.25 -43.32 36.92
N SER A 462 8.18 -42.55 36.76
CA SER A 462 8.02 -41.62 35.64
C SER A 462 9.14 -40.56 35.60
N LEU A 463 9.44 -39.94 36.74
CA LEU A 463 10.54 -38.98 36.89
C LEU A 463 11.88 -39.60 36.49
N GLY A 464 12.22 -40.75 37.05
CA GLY A 464 13.47 -41.47 36.72
C GLY A 464 13.54 -41.85 35.25
N ALA A 465 12.42 -42.28 34.66
CA ALA A 465 12.33 -42.62 33.25
C ALA A 465 12.66 -41.42 32.34
N CYS A 466 12.24 -40.20 32.69
CA CYS A 466 12.62 -38.99 31.93
C CYS A 466 14.13 -38.78 31.90
N PHE A 467 14.81 -38.93 33.05
CA PHE A 467 16.27 -38.77 33.14
C PHE A 467 17.07 -39.88 32.42
N VAL A 468 16.41 -40.99 32.06
CA VAL A 468 16.99 -42.06 31.23
C VAL A 468 16.64 -41.87 29.76
N PHE A 469 15.37 -41.69 29.40
CA PHE A 469 14.92 -41.61 28.03
C PHE A 469 15.44 -40.37 27.30
N VAL A 470 15.52 -39.21 27.96
CA VAL A 470 15.96 -37.97 27.31
C VAL A 470 17.42 -38.07 26.81
N PRO A 471 18.41 -38.48 27.63
CA PRO A 471 19.77 -38.70 27.13
C PRO A 471 19.89 -39.85 26.14
N THR A 472 19.11 -40.92 26.33
CA THR A 472 19.15 -42.08 25.44
C THR A 472 18.69 -41.72 24.03
N ILE A 473 17.53 -41.04 23.90
CA ILE A 473 17.01 -40.63 22.59
C ILE A 473 17.90 -39.55 21.96
N ALA A 474 18.43 -38.61 22.75
CA ALA A 474 19.37 -37.61 22.25
C ALA A 474 20.66 -38.23 21.71
N GLY A 475 21.20 -39.24 22.41
CA GLY A 475 22.36 -40.01 21.98
C GLY A 475 22.10 -40.80 20.69
N ILE A 476 20.96 -41.50 20.59
CA ILE A 476 20.56 -42.25 19.39
C ILE A 476 20.38 -41.32 18.19
N THR A 477 19.79 -40.15 18.40
CA THR A 477 19.53 -39.17 17.34
C THR A 477 20.71 -38.22 17.06
N LYS A 478 21.78 -38.31 17.85
CA LYS A 478 22.95 -37.41 17.82
C LYS A 478 22.56 -35.92 17.84
N GLY A 479 21.48 -35.56 18.53
CA GLY A 479 20.98 -34.17 18.58
C GLY A 479 20.45 -33.61 17.25
N ARG A 480 20.19 -34.44 16.22
CA ARG A 480 19.78 -33.97 14.88
C ARG A 480 18.50 -33.12 14.87
N PHE A 481 17.57 -33.38 15.78
CA PHE A 481 16.23 -32.79 15.76
C PHE A 481 16.09 -31.48 16.55
N TYR A 482 17.17 -30.95 17.15
CA TYR A 482 17.10 -29.66 17.84
C TYR A 482 17.01 -28.48 16.87
N LEU A 483 17.81 -28.49 15.81
CA LEU A 483 17.90 -27.38 14.86
C LEU A 483 17.65 -27.86 13.43
N ALA A 484 16.62 -27.30 12.79
CA ALA A 484 16.35 -27.49 11.38
C ALA A 484 17.36 -26.71 10.51
N ARG A 485 17.84 -25.57 11.01
CA ARG A 485 18.93 -24.79 10.41
C ARG A 485 19.63 -23.96 11.49
N PRO A 486 20.94 -23.70 11.37
CA PRO A 486 21.67 -22.88 12.34
C PRO A 486 21.08 -21.47 12.39
N SER A 487 21.05 -20.88 13.58
CA SER A 487 20.79 -19.45 13.77
C SER A 487 22.11 -18.70 13.87
N SER A 488 22.07 -17.42 13.53
CA SER A 488 23.23 -16.52 13.62
C SER A 488 23.77 -16.38 15.04
N ASP A 489 22.90 -16.44 16.05
CA ASP A 489 23.30 -16.41 17.47
C ASP A 489 24.18 -17.62 17.84
N ILE A 490 23.81 -18.80 17.33
CA ILE A 490 24.56 -20.04 17.54
C ILE A 490 25.86 -20.01 16.74
N LEU A 491 25.81 -19.52 15.50
CA LEU A 491 27.00 -19.35 14.66
C LEU A 491 28.01 -18.39 15.30
N PHE A 492 27.53 -17.26 15.86
CA PHE A 492 28.34 -16.30 16.58
C PHE A 492 29.00 -16.93 17.82
N TYR A 493 28.24 -17.69 18.61
CA TYR A 493 28.76 -18.40 19.77
C TYR A 493 29.84 -19.43 19.38
N GLU A 494 29.61 -20.21 18.33
CA GLU A 494 30.60 -21.18 17.83
C GLU A 494 31.90 -20.50 17.36
N LEU A 495 31.79 -19.34 16.71
CA LEU A 495 32.93 -18.54 16.24
C LEU A 495 33.77 -17.92 17.37
N HIS A 496 33.17 -17.66 18.54
CA HIS A 496 33.83 -16.97 19.67
C HIS A 496 33.93 -17.85 20.93
N LYS A 497 33.84 -19.17 20.78
CA LYS A 497 33.78 -20.13 21.90
C LYS A 497 35.04 -20.11 22.78
N ASP A 498 36.19 -19.72 22.23
CA ASP A 498 37.49 -19.66 22.93
C ASP A 498 37.70 -18.37 23.75
N GLU A 499 36.81 -17.39 23.62
CA GLU A 499 36.74 -16.22 24.49
C GLU A 499 35.71 -16.51 25.60
N ASP A 500 36.18 -16.85 26.81
CA ASP A 500 35.34 -17.14 28.00
C ASP A 500 34.33 -16.03 28.37
N GLN A 501 34.40 -14.86 27.71
CA GLN A 501 33.51 -13.71 27.86
C GLN A 501 32.52 -13.48 26.70
N ALA A 502 32.62 -14.18 25.57
CA ALA A 502 31.91 -13.87 24.32
C ALA A 502 30.38 -13.86 24.44
N LEU A 503 29.80 -14.83 25.17
CA LEU A 503 28.35 -14.90 25.38
C LEU A 503 27.84 -13.80 26.32
N SER A 504 28.69 -13.30 27.23
CA SER A 504 28.36 -12.20 28.13
C SER A 504 28.43 -10.85 27.40
N GLN A 505 29.39 -10.69 26.50
CA GLN A 505 29.57 -9.50 25.68
C GLN A 505 28.49 -9.37 24.59
N SER A 506 28.05 -10.46 23.95
CA SER A 506 26.91 -10.41 23.00
C SER A 506 25.57 -10.14 23.69
N LEU A 507 25.42 -10.54 24.96
CA LEU A 507 24.24 -10.23 25.76
C LEU A 507 24.24 -8.77 26.28
N ASN A 508 25.40 -8.12 26.34
CA ASN A 508 25.59 -6.78 26.90
C ASN A 508 25.89 -5.67 25.86
N SER A 509 26.02 -6.00 24.57
CA SER A 509 26.13 -5.02 23.48
C SER A 509 24.81 -4.26 23.29
N GLU A 510 24.88 -3.03 22.76
CA GLU A 510 23.66 -2.25 22.47
C GLU A 510 22.70 -3.05 21.59
N PRO A 511 21.39 -3.01 21.87
CA PRO A 511 20.41 -3.81 21.14
C PRO A 511 20.31 -3.33 19.70
N ALA A 512 20.96 -4.06 18.78
CA ALA A 512 20.72 -3.91 17.36
C ALA A 512 19.26 -4.27 17.08
N THR A 513 18.47 -3.29 16.64
CA THR A 513 17.08 -3.51 16.25
C THR A 513 16.98 -3.68 14.74
N LEU A 514 16.10 -4.58 14.30
CA LEU A 514 15.76 -4.80 12.92
C LEU A 514 14.26 -4.55 12.73
N ARG A 515 13.93 -3.97 11.59
CA ARG A 515 12.53 -3.72 11.21
C ARG A 515 11.92 -4.96 10.59
N CYS A 516 10.77 -5.41 11.10
CA CYS A 516 10.05 -6.55 10.54
C CYS A 516 9.42 -6.18 9.19
N CYS A 517 9.62 -6.98 8.15
CA CYS A 517 9.02 -6.75 6.83
C CYS A 517 7.49 -6.89 6.81
N ILE A 518 6.89 -7.58 7.78
CA ILE A 518 5.43 -7.78 7.85
C ILE A 518 4.73 -6.68 8.64
N CYS A 519 5.04 -6.55 9.93
CA CYS A 519 4.38 -5.56 10.79
C CYS A 519 5.12 -4.21 10.85
N GLU A 520 6.31 -4.08 10.26
CA GLU A 520 7.09 -2.83 10.18
C GLU A 520 7.52 -2.23 11.52
N SER A 521 7.31 -2.94 12.62
CA SER A 521 7.82 -2.59 13.95
C SER A 521 9.29 -3.01 14.09
N ASP A 522 10.01 -2.29 14.94
CA ASP A 522 11.41 -2.56 15.25
C ASP A 522 11.52 -3.53 16.43
N PHE A 523 12.33 -4.57 16.26
CA PHE A 523 12.54 -5.61 17.25
C PHE A 523 14.02 -5.89 17.44
N GLU A 524 14.39 -6.33 18.64
CA GLU A 524 15.75 -6.80 18.94
C GLU A 524 16.12 -7.98 18.03
N TYR A 525 17.39 -8.05 17.64
CA TYR A 525 17.92 -9.05 16.73
C TYR A 525 17.56 -10.50 17.12
N GLU A 526 17.57 -10.80 18.42
CA GLU A 526 17.28 -12.12 18.98
C GLU A 526 15.84 -12.58 18.65
N ASP A 527 14.89 -11.66 18.51
CA ASP A 527 13.48 -11.93 18.18
C ASP A 527 13.24 -12.03 16.64
N MET A 528 14.29 -11.86 15.85
CA MET A 528 14.21 -11.73 14.39
C MET A 528 14.79 -12.96 13.67
N SER A 529 14.24 -13.26 12.49
CA SER A 529 14.75 -14.29 11.58
C SER A 529 14.61 -13.84 10.14
N HIS A 530 15.33 -14.46 9.21
CA HIS A 530 15.16 -14.20 7.79
C HIS A 530 14.11 -15.14 7.17
N CYS A 531 13.11 -14.57 6.48
CA CYS A 531 12.09 -15.31 5.76
C CYS A 531 12.37 -15.34 4.24
N PRO A 532 12.63 -16.51 3.63
CA PRO A 532 12.89 -16.61 2.20
C PRO A 532 11.66 -16.35 1.33
N ALA A 533 10.44 -16.50 1.86
CA ALA A 533 9.20 -16.21 1.12
C ALA A 533 8.96 -14.70 0.94
N TYR A 534 9.39 -13.90 1.91
CA TYR A 534 9.26 -12.43 1.91
C TYR A 534 10.59 -11.71 1.63
N GLN A 535 11.70 -12.44 1.50
CA GLN A 535 13.05 -11.92 1.26
C GLN A 535 13.45 -10.81 2.25
N GLY A 536 13.09 -10.96 3.53
CA GLY A 536 13.29 -9.92 4.55
C GLY A 536 13.32 -10.45 5.98
N ALA A 537 13.68 -9.58 6.92
CA ALA A 537 13.68 -9.89 8.34
C ALA A 537 12.24 -9.93 8.89
N ILE A 538 11.88 -11.01 9.58
CA ILE A 538 10.56 -11.25 10.17
C ILE A 538 10.71 -11.47 11.68
N CYS A 539 9.82 -10.89 12.48
CA CYS A 539 9.81 -11.16 13.92
C CYS A 539 9.19 -12.53 14.23
N SER A 540 9.53 -13.10 15.39
CA SER A 540 9.05 -14.42 15.82
C SER A 540 7.52 -14.52 15.87
N LEU A 541 6.83 -13.44 16.26
CA LEU A 541 5.37 -13.34 16.29
C LEU A 541 4.78 -13.41 14.88
N CYS A 542 5.21 -12.52 13.97
CA CYS A 542 4.73 -12.54 12.59
C CYS A 542 5.06 -13.87 11.90
N CYS A 543 6.23 -14.46 12.20
CA CYS A 543 6.62 -15.77 11.70
C CYS A 543 5.69 -16.90 12.20
N SER A 544 5.24 -16.82 13.45
CA SER A 544 4.29 -17.79 14.02
C SER A 544 2.88 -17.63 13.43
N LEU A 545 2.44 -16.40 13.19
CA LEU A 545 1.13 -16.10 12.62
C LEU A 545 1.08 -16.27 11.09
N ASP A 546 2.21 -16.28 10.38
CA ASP A 546 2.19 -16.41 8.92
C ASP A 546 2.12 -17.88 8.48
N ALA A 547 1.01 -18.27 7.85
CA ALA A 547 0.81 -19.59 7.25
C ALA A 547 1.19 -19.65 5.76
N ARG A 548 1.34 -18.51 5.08
CA ARG A 548 1.53 -18.42 3.62
C ARG A 548 2.97 -18.71 3.21
N CYS A 549 3.93 -18.52 4.11
CA CYS A 549 5.33 -18.87 3.86
C CYS A 549 5.55 -20.38 3.66
N LEU A 550 4.56 -21.21 4.04
CA LEU A 550 4.54 -22.68 3.95
C LEU A 550 5.82 -23.33 4.50
N ASP A 551 6.41 -22.75 5.55
CA ASP A 551 7.68 -23.20 6.13
C ASP A 551 8.78 -23.43 5.08
N SER A 552 8.83 -22.55 4.07
CA SER A 552 9.86 -22.58 3.01
C SER A 552 11.29 -22.45 3.53
N CYS A 553 11.47 -21.93 4.74
CA CYS A 553 12.75 -21.88 5.44
C CYS A 553 13.21 -23.24 6.00
N LYS A 554 12.31 -24.21 6.19
CA LYS A 554 12.58 -25.52 6.81
C LYS A 554 11.78 -26.68 6.17
N PRO A 555 12.00 -26.99 4.88
CA PRO A 555 11.16 -27.94 4.13
C PRO A 555 11.11 -29.35 4.74
N ASP A 556 12.23 -29.88 5.20
CA ASP A 556 12.35 -31.26 5.72
C ASP A 556 11.92 -31.40 7.19
N ALA A 557 11.67 -30.28 7.87
CA ALA A 557 11.44 -30.23 9.30
C ALA A 557 9.95 -30.22 9.69
N ARG A 558 9.06 -30.35 8.70
CA ARG A 558 7.60 -30.33 8.89
C ARG A 558 7.09 -31.65 9.43
N LEU A 559 6.06 -31.62 10.27
CA LEU A 559 5.45 -32.82 10.89
C LEU A 559 5.11 -33.91 9.86
N LYS A 560 4.49 -33.53 8.73
CA LYS A 560 4.12 -34.48 7.67
C LYS A 560 5.34 -35.18 7.06
N VAL A 561 6.43 -34.46 6.85
CA VAL A 561 7.66 -35.00 6.27
C VAL A 561 8.36 -35.90 7.30
N GLN A 562 8.47 -35.44 8.55
CA GLN A 562 9.03 -36.22 9.64
C GLN A 562 8.28 -37.54 9.85
N LEU A 563 6.94 -37.49 9.89
CA LEU A 563 6.12 -38.68 10.09
C LEU A 563 6.27 -39.67 8.92
N ASN A 564 6.29 -39.19 7.68
CA ASN A 564 6.50 -40.06 6.53
C ASN A 564 7.90 -40.70 6.54
N GLN A 565 8.96 -39.93 6.81
CA GLN A 565 10.32 -40.46 6.92
C GLN A 565 10.46 -41.50 8.04
N TRP A 566 9.79 -41.29 9.17
CA TRP A 566 9.75 -42.25 10.27
C TRP A 566 8.93 -43.50 9.91
N LEU A 567 7.77 -43.36 9.26
CA LEU A 567 6.99 -44.52 8.83
C LEU A 567 7.71 -45.35 7.76
N GLU A 568 8.42 -44.70 6.84
CA GLU A 568 9.22 -45.36 5.79
C GLU A 568 10.41 -46.14 6.34
N SER A 569 10.90 -45.84 7.55
CA SER A 569 11.99 -46.60 8.17
C SER A 569 11.53 -47.91 8.82
N PHE A 570 10.23 -48.05 9.14
CA PHE A 570 9.66 -49.26 9.77
C PHE A 570 8.66 -50.01 8.89
N ALA A 571 8.11 -49.39 7.83
CA ALA A 571 7.08 -49.99 6.99
C ALA A 571 7.32 -49.74 5.48
N PRO A 572 6.96 -50.70 4.61
CA PRO A 572 7.10 -50.53 3.16
C PRO A 572 6.16 -49.43 2.63
N ALA A 573 6.54 -48.79 1.52
CA ALA A 573 5.83 -47.64 0.94
C ALA A 573 4.35 -47.91 0.57
N SER A 574 3.94 -49.18 0.43
CA SER A 574 2.52 -49.57 0.27
C SER A 574 1.71 -49.33 1.55
N VAL A 575 2.26 -49.70 2.72
CA VAL A 575 1.63 -49.51 4.03
C VAL A 575 1.59 -48.02 4.38
N VAL A 576 2.67 -47.27 4.11
CA VAL A 576 2.70 -45.82 4.34
C VAL A 576 1.65 -45.09 3.48
N ARG A 577 1.46 -45.52 2.22
CA ARG A 577 0.36 -45.00 1.37
C ARG A 577 -1.02 -45.38 1.88
N ALA A 578 -1.19 -46.61 2.40
CA ALA A 578 -2.46 -47.05 2.99
C ALA A 578 -2.80 -46.26 4.27
N LEU A 579 -1.81 -46.00 5.15
CA LEU A 579 -1.96 -45.19 6.36
C LEU A 579 -2.28 -43.72 6.06
N ASN A 580 -1.80 -43.20 4.93
CA ASN A 580 -2.14 -41.84 4.46
C ASN A 580 -3.50 -41.76 3.72
N SER A 581 -4.20 -42.88 3.54
CA SER A 581 -5.51 -42.90 2.89
C SER A 581 -6.57 -42.14 3.70
N ARG A 582 -7.67 -41.74 3.04
CA ARG A 582 -8.81 -41.08 3.70
C ARG A 582 -9.43 -41.96 4.78
N VAL A 583 -9.55 -43.26 4.51
CA VAL A 583 -10.13 -44.24 5.42
C VAL A 583 -9.27 -44.41 6.67
N ALA A 584 -7.95 -44.52 6.51
CA ALA A 584 -7.04 -44.63 7.64
C ALA A 584 -7.05 -43.35 8.51
N ARG A 585 -7.06 -42.16 7.89
CA ARG A 585 -7.20 -40.89 8.62
C ARG A 585 -8.51 -40.78 9.39
N PHE A 586 -9.62 -41.20 8.78
CA PHE A 586 -10.91 -41.27 9.46
C PHE A 586 -10.89 -42.26 10.64
N ALA A 587 -10.42 -43.49 10.40
CA ALA A 587 -10.34 -44.53 11.42
C ALA A 587 -9.47 -44.07 12.60
N PHE A 588 -8.37 -43.36 12.33
CA PHE A 588 -7.52 -42.78 13.35
C PHE A 588 -8.26 -41.72 14.19
N ILE A 589 -8.88 -40.72 13.55
CA ILE A 589 -9.63 -39.67 14.26
C ILE A 589 -10.76 -40.28 15.10
N LEU A 590 -11.52 -41.21 14.51
CA LEU A 590 -12.61 -41.90 15.21
C LEU A 590 -12.09 -42.71 16.39
N SER A 591 -10.96 -43.42 16.24
CA SER A 591 -10.36 -44.19 17.33
C SER A 591 -9.90 -43.28 18.48
N CYS A 592 -9.33 -42.11 18.19
CA CYS A 592 -8.97 -41.13 19.22
C CYS A 592 -10.19 -40.62 19.98
N VAL A 593 -11.26 -40.25 19.27
CA VAL A 593 -12.52 -39.78 19.90
C VAL A 593 -13.19 -40.92 20.68
N ALA A 594 -13.16 -42.14 20.17
CA ALA A 594 -13.65 -43.33 20.85
C ALA A 594 -12.93 -43.58 22.17
N LEU A 595 -11.60 -43.53 22.17
CA LEU A 595 -10.80 -43.70 23.38
C LEU A 595 -11.11 -42.61 24.41
N LEU A 596 -11.27 -41.36 23.97
CA LEU A 596 -11.59 -40.25 24.86
C LEU A 596 -12.98 -40.39 25.48
N ASN A 597 -14.00 -40.69 24.69
CA ASN A 597 -15.36 -40.93 25.17
C ASN A 597 -15.41 -42.16 26.09
N GLY A 598 -14.72 -43.23 25.73
CA GLY A 598 -14.64 -44.45 26.53
C GLY A 598 -13.96 -44.22 27.87
N ALA A 599 -12.85 -43.48 27.89
CA ALA A 599 -12.16 -43.10 29.12
C ALA A 599 -13.04 -42.22 30.02
N PHE A 600 -13.72 -41.23 29.46
CA PHE A 600 -14.64 -40.36 30.20
C PHE A 600 -15.79 -41.14 30.84
N LEU A 601 -16.43 -42.02 30.07
CA LEU A 601 -17.53 -42.85 30.57
C LEU A 601 -17.07 -43.90 31.57
N ALA A 602 -15.88 -44.48 31.38
CA ALA A 602 -15.26 -45.38 32.36
C ALA A 602 -14.99 -44.67 33.68
N LEU A 603 -14.51 -43.42 33.64
CA LEU A 603 -14.31 -42.60 34.83
C LEU A 603 -15.63 -42.39 35.59
N ILE A 604 -16.72 -42.08 34.88
CA ILE A 604 -18.06 -41.96 35.47
C ILE A 604 -18.50 -43.28 36.12
N TYR A 605 -18.30 -44.42 35.44
CA TYR A 605 -18.63 -45.74 35.97
C TYR A 605 -17.92 -46.03 37.30
N PHE A 606 -16.60 -45.79 37.35
CA PHE A 606 -15.82 -46.02 38.56
C PHE A 606 -16.13 -45.03 39.68
N HIS A 607 -16.62 -43.83 39.34
CA HIS A 607 -16.96 -42.81 40.33
C HIS A 607 -18.28 -43.10 41.05
N ILE A 608 -19.30 -43.63 40.36
CA ILE A 608 -20.64 -43.82 40.92
C ILE A 608 -20.68 -44.92 42.01
N LYS A 609 -19.71 -45.84 42.05
CA LYS A 609 -19.58 -46.94 43.05
C LYS A 609 -20.95 -47.58 43.39
N PRO A 610 -21.58 -48.31 42.44
CA PRO A 610 -22.92 -48.85 42.63
C PRO A 610 -23.00 -49.78 43.86
N ALA A 611 -23.98 -49.52 44.73
CA ALA A 611 -24.14 -50.21 46.01
C ALA A 611 -24.63 -51.66 45.92
N SER A 612 -25.07 -52.12 44.74
CA SER A 612 -25.62 -53.46 44.53
C SER A 612 -25.28 -54.02 43.14
N ALA A 613 -25.19 -55.33 43.01
CA ALA A 613 -24.94 -56.00 41.72
C ALA A 613 -25.95 -55.60 40.60
N PRO A 614 -27.28 -55.56 40.82
CA PRO A 614 -28.22 -55.18 39.76
C PRO A 614 -28.11 -53.71 39.36
N THR A 615 -27.76 -52.81 40.28
CA THR A 615 -27.51 -51.40 39.92
C THR A 615 -26.21 -51.22 39.15
N ALA A 616 -25.19 -52.05 39.41
CA ALA A 616 -23.95 -52.06 38.64
C ALA A 616 -24.17 -52.53 37.19
N GLU A 617 -24.98 -53.59 37.00
CA GLU A 617 -25.32 -54.12 35.67
C GLU A 617 -26.15 -53.13 34.84
N LEU A 618 -27.16 -52.51 35.46
CA LEU A 618 -27.96 -51.46 34.81
C LEU A 618 -27.10 -50.27 34.40
N LEU A 619 -26.20 -49.82 35.29
CA LEU A 619 -25.29 -48.70 35.02
C LEU A 619 -24.32 -49.04 33.89
N SER A 620 -23.71 -50.24 33.90
CA SER A 620 -22.80 -50.70 32.85
C SER A 620 -23.49 -50.74 31.49
N THR A 621 -24.70 -51.32 31.43
CA THR A 621 -25.50 -51.41 30.21
C THR A 621 -25.85 -50.01 29.69
N THR A 622 -26.25 -49.10 30.58
CA THR A 622 -26.57 -47.70 30.24
C THR A 622 -25.35 -46.97 29.68
N ILE A 623 -24.17 -47.17 30.28
CA ILE A 623 -22.93 -46.55 29.83
C ILE A 623 -22.50 -47.07 28.45
N TRP A 624 -22.60 -48.38 28.20
CA TRP A 624 -22.34 -48.93 26.87
C TRP A 624 -23.30 -48.38 25.81
N MET A 625 -24.60 -48.25 26.12
CA MET A 625 -25.55 -47.62 25.20
C MET A 625 -25.16 -46.17 24.88
N ILE A 626 -24.77 -45.38 25.90
CA ILE A 626 -24.32 -44.00 25.71
C ILE A 626 -23.05 -43.96 24.87
N PHE A 627 -22.08 -44.84 25.14
CA PHE A 627 -20.84 -44.95 24.37
C PHE A 627 -21.12 -45.21 22.89
N TYR A 628 -21.95 -46.21 22.56
CA TYR A 628 -22.27 -46.51 21.16
C TYR A 628 -23.08 -45.40 20.49
N ALA A 629 -24.00 -44.75 21.20
CA ALA A 629 -24.73 -43.59 20.68
C ALA A 629 -23.77 -42.43 20.34
N PHE A 630 -22.83 -42.11 21.24
CA PHE A 630 -21.82 -41.08 20.99
C PHE A 630 -20.83 -41.47 19.90
N MET A 631 -20.52 -42.75 19.74
CA MET A 631 -19.68 -43.26 18.65
C MET A 631 -20.29 -43.04 17.27
N ILE A 632 -21.61 -43.23 17.12
CA ILE A 632 -22.31 -42.96 15.86
C ILE A 632 -22.23 -41.47 15.51
N VAL A 633 -22.56 -40.60 16.47
CA VAL A 633 -22.54 -39.14 16.29
C VAL A 633 -21.11 -38.66 15.99
N SER A 634 -20.13 -39.15 16.75
CA SER A 634 -18.72 -38.84 16.56
C SER A 634 -18.21 -39.33 15.20
N GLY A 635 -18.63 -40.51 14.74
CA GLY A 635 -18.32 -41.01 13.40
C GLY A 635 -18.80 -40.07 12.30
N VAL A 636 -20.05 -39.61 12.35
CA VAL A 636 -20.58 -38.65 11.36
C VAL A 636 -19.82 -37.32 11.41
N ILE A 637 -19.59 -36.78 12.61
CA ILE A 637 -18.87 -35.51 12.80
C ILE A 637 -17.42 -35.62 12.31
N SER A 638 -16.69 -36.68 12.69
CA SER A 638 -15.30 -36.90 12.26
C SER A 638 -15.19 -37.05 10.74
N TRP A 639 -16.16 -37.72 10.10
CA TRP A 639 -16.18 -37.83 8.64
C TRP A 639 -16.45 -36.48 7.96
N LEU A 640 -17.43 -35.72 8.45
CA LEU A 640 -17.74 -34.38 7.94
C LEU A 640 -16.56 -33.42 8.11
N ILE A 641 -15.89 -33.44 9.26
CA ILE A 641 -14.69 -32.63 9.52
C ILE A 641 -13.56 -33.01 8.56
N LEU A 642 -13.31 -34.31 8.36
CA LEU A 642 -12.27 -34.78 7.44
C LEU A 642 -12.56 -34.32 6.00
N LEU A 643 -13.80 -34.51 5.51
CA LEU A 643 -14.21 -34.07 4.17
C LEU A 643 -14.14 -32.55 4.01
N ALA A 644 -14.61 -31.79 4.99
CA ALA A 644 -14.54 -30.33 4.98
C ALA A 644 -13.09 -29.84 4.95
N HIS A 645 -12.19 -30.48 5.70
CA HIS A 645 -10.76 -30.17 5.68
C HIS A 645 -10.12 -30.47 4.32
N GLU A 646 -10.40 -31.64 3.72
CA GLU A 646 -9.90 -31.96 2.37
C GLU A 646 -10.44 -31.00 1.31
N SER A 647 -11.75 -30.69 1.35
CA SER A 647 -12.37 -29.74 0.43
C SER A 647 -11.73 -28.35 0.54
N ARG A 648 -11.42 -27.89 1.76
CA ARG A 648 -10.71 -26.62 1.98
C ARG A 648 -9.29 -26.63 1.41
N LEU A 649 -8.55 -27.73 1.61
CA LEU A 649 -7.18 -27.86 1.07
C LEU A 649 -7.16 -27.83 -0.46
N VAL A 650 -8.09 -28.53 -1.12
CA VAL A 650 -8.20 -28.52 -2.59
C VAL A 650 -8.59 -27.13 -3.10
N ALA A 651 -9.57 -26.49 -2.48
CA ALA A 651 -9.97 -25.13 -2.84
C ALA A 651 -8.82 -24.13 -2.66
N GLN A 652 -8.02 -24.26 -1.61
CA GLN A 652 -6.86 -23.41 -1.37
C GLN A 652 -5.75 -23.65 -2.40
N GLN A 653 -5.50 -24.89 -2.80
CA GLN A 653 -4.54 -25.22 -3.86
C GLN A 653 -4.95 -24.64 -5.20
N GLU A 654 -6.23 -24.76 -5.57
CA GLU A 654 -6.75 -24.20 -6.81
C GLU A 654 -6.70 -22.67 -6.80
N SER A 655 -7.11 -22.03 -5.70
CA SER A 655 -6.98 -20.57 -5.54
C SER A 655 -5.54 -20.10 -5.71
N ASN A 656 -4.57 -20.77 -5.07
CA ASN A 656 -3.15 -20.42 -5.19
C ASN A 656 -2.64 -20.60 -6.63
N ARG A 657 -3.16 -21.59 -7.36
CA ARG A 657 -2.82 -21.82 -8.78
C ARG A 657 -3.36 -20.68 -9.65
N GLN A 658 -4.62 -20.28 -9.47
CA GLN A 658 -5.24 -19.17 -10.19
C GLN A 658 -4.51 -17.85 -9.92
N THR A 659 -4.18 -17.55 -8.65
CA THR A 659 -3.40 -16.36 -8.30
C THR A 659 -2.04 -16.35 -8.98
N ARG A 660 -1.37 -17.51 -9.09
CA ARG A 660 -0.08 -17.59 -9.77
C ARG A 660 -0.20 -17.33 -11.28
N LEU A 661 -1.22 -17.90 -11.93
CA LEU A 661 -1.47 -17.66 -13.35
C LEU A 661 -1.76 -16.17 -13.62
N LEU A 662 -2.55 -15.53 -12.76
CA LEU A 662 -2.83 -14.09 -12.86
C LEU A 662 -1.57 -13.22 -12.69
N ILE A 663 -0.66 -13.58 -11.76
CA ILE A 663 0.60 -12.84 -11.60
C ILE A 663 1.46 -12.98 -12.86
N ASP A 664 1.59 -14.21 -13.39
CA ASP A 664 2.37 -14.47 -14.60
C ASP A 664 1.76 -13.72 -15.83
N GLU A 665 0.43 -13.58 -15.90
CA GLU A 665 -0.28 -12.81 -16.92
C GLU A 665 -0.06 -11.29 -16.80
N ILE A 666 -0.09 -10.74 -15.56
CA ILE A 666 0.18 -9.33 -15.30
C ILE A 666 1.61 -8.96 -15.72
N ASP A 667 2.60 -9.80 -15.39
CA ASP A 667 4.00 -9.56 -15.73
C ASP A 667 4.18 -9.53 -17.26
N ALA A 668 3.53 -10.44 -18.00
CA ALA A 668 3.56 -10.46 -19.47
C ALA A 668 2.91 -9.22 -20.10
N HIS A 669 1.81 -8.73 -19.52
CA HIS A 669 1.16 -7.50 -19.97
C HIS A 669 2.06 -6.28 -19.79
N GLN A 670 2.76 -6.16 -18.67
CA GLN A 670 3.67 -5.04 -18.41
C GLN A 670 4.82 -4.95 -19.41
N GLU A 671 5.41 -6.09 -19.79
CA GLU A 671 6.46 -6.12 -20.83
C GLU A 671 5.92 -5.66 -22.19
N THR A 672 4.71 -6.11 -22.53
CA THR A 672 4.06 -5.77 -23.80
C THR A 672 3.72 -4.27 -23.87
N ASP A 673 3.17 -3.71 -22.79
CA ASP A 673 2.85 -2.28 -22.70
C ASP A 673 4.10 -1.41 -22.82
N ARG A 674 5.23 -1.84 -22.23
CA ARG A 674 6.50 -1.11 -22.35
C ARG A 674 7.00 -1.08 -23.80
N ALA A 675 6.96 -2.22 -24.49
CA ALA A 675 7.36 -2.31 -25.89
C ALA A 675 6.48 -1.44 -26.80
N LEU A 676 5.17 -1.40 -26.53
CA LEU A 676 4.23 -0.54 -27.25
C LEU A 676 4.54 0.95 -27.07
N GLN A 677 4.86 1.35 -25.84
CA GLN A 677 5.20 2.75 -25.52
C GLN A 677 6.49 3.20 -26.23
N GLU A 678 7.52 2.36 -26.21
CA GLU A 678 8.80 2.63 -26.90
C GLU A 678 8.60 2.78 -28.42
N ALA A 679 7.78 1.93 -29.04
CA ALA A 679 7.47 2.01 -30.47
C ALA A 679 6.72 3.30 -30.85
N LYS A 680 5.78 3.74 -30.00
CA LYS A 680 5.03 4.98 -30.19
C LYS A 680 5.94 6.21 -30.16
N GLU A 681 6.82 6.31 -29.17
CA GLU A 681 7.74 7.45 -29.07
C GLU A 681 8.67 7.57 -30.28
N LEU A 682 9.14 6.43 -30.82
CA LEU A 682 9.98 6.43 -32.01
C LEU A 682 9.23 6.96 -33.24
N ALA A 683 7.96 6.57 -33.41
CA ALA A 683 7.13 7.03 -34.50
C ALA A 683 6.85 8.55 -34.41
N GLU A 684 6.56 9.07 -33.22
CA GLU A 684 6.32 10.50 -33.00
C GLU A 684 7.58 11.34 -33.30
N ARG A 685 8.76 10.89 -32.82
CA ARG A 685 10.04 11.58 -33.11
C ARG A 685 10.35 11.65 -34.61
N ALA A 686 10.03 10.61 -35.37
CA ALA A 686 10.24 10.60 -36.81
C ALA A 686 9.34 11.62 -37.52
N ASN A 687 8.08 11.76 -37.08
CA ASN A 687 7.13 12.70 -37.68
C ASN A 687 7.51 14.17 -37.42
N ASP A 688 7.98 14.47 -36.21
CA ASP A 688 8.45 15.82 -35.85
C ASP A 688 9.70 16.25 -36.61
N ALA A 689 10.61 15.31 -36.90
CA ALA A 689 11.80 15.56 -37.71
C ALA A 689 11.44 15.90 -39.16
N LYS A 690 10.50 15.17 -39.77
CA LYS A 690 10.00 15.42 -41.13
C LYS A 690 9.41 16.83 -41.27
N SER A 691 8.60 17.25 -40.30
CA SER A 691 7.94 18.57 -40.32
C SER A 691 8.94 19.73 -40.23
N ARG A 692 9.98 19.59 -39.39
CA ARG A 692 11.04 20.60 -39.25
C ARG A 692 11.87 20.77 -40.53
N TYR A 693 12.18 19.67 -41.21
CA TYR A 693 12.95 19.70 -42.45
C TYR A 693 12.23 20.48 -43.56
N LEU A 694 10.93 20.27 -43.75
CA LEU A 694 10.14 20.95 -44.78
C LEU A 694 9.99 22.45 -44.55
N SER A 695 9.82 22.87 -43.29
CA SER A 695 9.74 24.30 -42.94
C SER A 695 11.05 25.04 -43.21
N GLY A 696 12.20 24.40 -42.97
CA GLY A 696 13.52 25.00 -43.21
C GLY A 696 13.80 25.22 -44.71
N ILE A 697 13.53 24.22 -45.55
CA ILE A 697 13.78 24.31 -47.00
C ILE A 697 13.00 25.44 -47.66
N SER A 698 11.76 25.68 -47.23
CA SER A 698 10.95 26.68 -47.91
C SER A 698 11.43 28.12 -47.70
N HIS A 699 12.12 28.40 -46.60
CA HIS A 699 12.75 29.71 -46.38
C HIS A 699 13.95 29.90 -47.31
N GLU A 700 14.79 28.88 -47.45
CA GLU A 700 15.94 28.89 -48.36
C GLU A 700 15.56 29.09 -49.83
N LEU A 701 14.37 28.65 -50.25
CA LEU A 701 13.89 28.81 -51.63
C LEU A 701 13.16 30.15 -51.86
N ARG A 702 12.58 30.76 -50.83
CA ARG A 702 11.77 31.98 -50.95
C ARG A 702 12.64 33.21 -51.23
N THR A 703 13.73 33.37 -50.50
CA THR A 703 14.62 34.53 -50.56
C THR A 703 15.18 34.80 -51.97
N PRO A 704 15.84 33.84 -52.66
CA PRO A 704 16.38 34.10 -54.00
C PRO A 704 15.30 34.41 -55.04
N LEU A 705 14.10 33.83 -54.87
CA LEU A 705 12.98 34.02 -55.79
C LEU A 705 12.37 35.43 -55.68
N GLN A 706 12.32 35.98 -54.47
CA GLN A 706 11.81 37.33 -54.22
C GLN A 706 12.70 38.39 -54.87
N SER A 707 14.02 38.23 -54.81
CA SER A 707 14.97 39.14 -55.46
C SER A 707 14.80 39.16 -56.99
N ILE A 708 14.58 37.99 -57.61
CA ILE A 708 14.33 37.88 -59.07
C ILE A 708 13.03 38.61 -59.45
N LEU A 709 11.97 38.45 -58.66
CA LEU A 709 10.67 39.09 -58.91
C LEU A 709 10.73 40.61 -58.74
N GLY A 710 11.40 41.10 -57.69
CA GLY A 710 11.54 42.53 -57.43
C GLY A 710 12.26 43.27 -58.58
N TYR A 711 13.36 42.72 -59.08
CA TYR A 711 14.06 43.31 -60.23
C TYR A 711 13.29 43.22 -61.53
N ALA A 712 12.56 42.12 -61.75
CA ALA A 712 11.70 41.99 -62.93
C ALA A 712 10.59 43.06 -62.94
N GLN A 713 10.02 43.38 -61.77
CA GLN A 713 9.01 44.44 -61.63
C GLN A 713 9.60 45.84 -61.87
N LEU A 714 10.74 46.16 -61.26
CA LEU A 714 11.42 47.46 -61.44
C LEU A 714 11.80 47.73 -62.90
N LEU A 715 12.38 46.72 -63.56
CA LEU A 715 12.78 46.83 -64.97
C LEU A 715 11.56 46.98 -65.90
N SER A 716 10.43 46.35 -65.57
CA SER A 716 9.19 46.48 -66.33
C SER A 716 8.52 47.85 -66.21
N GLN A 717 8.84 48.65 -65.19
CA GLN A 717 8.20 49.94 -64.90
C GLN A 717 9.01 51.17 -65.39
N LYS A 718 10.21 50.98 -65.96
CA LYS A 718 11.01 52.09 -66.52
C LYS A 718 10.39 52.67 -67.78
N ALA A 719 10.30 54.00 -67.86
CA ALA A 719 9.71 54.72 -69.00
C ALA A 719 10.47 54.53 -70.34
N ASP A 720 11.79 54.31 -70.27
CA ASP A 720 12.67 54.19 -71.46
C ASP A 720 12.95 52.74 -71.89
N MET A 721 12.13 51.78 -71.44
CA MET A 721 12.40 50.36 -71.63
C MET A 721 12.11 49.92 -73.09
N PRO A 722 13.10 49.43 -73.87
CA PRO A 722 12.89 49.07 -75.27
C PRO A 722 11.85 47.95 -75.44
N ALA A 723 10.89 48.10 -76.37
CA ALA A 723 9.80 47.14 -76.57
C ALA A 723 10.25 45.67 -76.71
N GLN A 724 11.46 45.41 -77.23
CA GLN A 724 12.03 44.08 -77.40
C GLN A 724 12.34 43.35 -76.08
N HIS A 725 12.54 44.08 -74.98
CA HIS A 725 12.87 43.53 -73.66
C HIS A 725 11.65 43.36 -72.74
N GLN A 726 10.48 43.94 -73.08
CA GLN A 726 9.27 43.88 -72.24
C GLN A 726 8.77 42.44 -72.13
N TYR A 727 8.70 41.75 -73.27
CA TYR A 727 8.21 40.38 -73.34
C TYR A 727 9.09 39.37 -72.58
N PRO A 728 10.44 39.36 -72.71
CA PRO A 728 11.31 38.52 -71.85
C PRO A 728 11.18 38.79 -70.35
N LEU A 729 11.04 40.07 -69.96
CA LEU A 729 10.87 40.47 -68.56
C LEU A 729 9.53 39.98 -67.99
N GLU A 730 8.47 40.07 -68.79
CA GLU A 730 7.16 39.54 -68.43
C GLU A 730 7.19 38.01 -68.26
N ILE A 731 7.95 37.29 -69.10
CA ILE A 731 8.16 35.83 -68.94
C ILE A 731 8.90 35.51 -67.65
N ILE A 732 9.97 36.24 -67.31
CA ILE A 732 10.72 36.03 -66.06
C ILE A 732 9.82 36.28 -64.85
N ARG A 733 9.04 37.37 -64.87
CA ARG A 733 8.06 37.70 -63.82
C ARG A 733 7.03 36.57 -63.65
N ASN A 734 6.40 36.15 -64.75
CA ASN A 734 5.38 35.08 -64.72
C ASN A 734 5.95 33.74 -64.23
N SER A 735 7.20 33.43 -64.60
CA SER A 735 7.89 32.20 -64.15
C SER A 735 8.25 32.25 -62.68
N GLY A 736 8.69 33.42 -62.19
CA GLY A 736 8.97 33.64 -60.76
C GLY A 736 7.72 33.56 -59.90
N GLU A 737 6.61 34.17 -60.34
CA GLU A 737 5.30 34.10 -59.65
C GLU A 737 4.78 32.66 -59.61
N HIS A 738 4.99 31.89 -60.67
CA HIS A 738 4.62 30.48 -60.72
C HIS A 738 5.39 29.62 -59.71
N LEU A 739 6.71 29.82 -59.60
CA LEU A 739 7.54 29.07 -58.65
C LEU A 739 7.20 29.46 -57.19
N ALA A 740 6.84 30.71 -56.94
CA ALA A 740 6.46 31.18 -55.61
C ALA A 740 5.16 30.49 -55.16
N GLY A 741 4.17 30.42 -56.06
CA GLY A 741 2.92 29.71 -55.79
C GLY A 741 3.10 28.20 -55.57
N LEU A 742 4.09 27.57 -56.22
CA LEU A 742 4.44 26.17 -56.01
C LEU A 742 4.98 25.90 -54.59
N ILE A 743 5.91 26.74 -54.16
CA ILE A 743 6.54 26.63 -52.84
C ILE A 743 5.51 26.89 -51.74
N GLU A 744 4.69 27.93 -51.90
CA GLU A 744 3.59 28.22 -50.97
C GLU A 744 2.58 27.07 -50.88
N GLY A 745 2.20 26.48 -52.01
CA GLY A 745 1.27 25.35 -52.05
C GLY A 745 1.79 24.09 -51.35
N LEU A 746 3.09 23.79 -51.47
CA LEU A 746 3.72 22.65 -50.80
C LEU A 746 3.78 22.86 -49.28
N LEU A 747 4.11 24.08 -48.85
CA LEU A 747 4.07 24.45 -47.44
C LEU A 747 2.68 24.36 -46.84
N ASP A 748 1.65 24.84 -47.55
CA ASP A 748 0.27 24.78 -47.07
C ASP A 748 -0.15 23.32 -46.82
N ILE A 749 0.20 22.38 -47.71
CA ILE A 749 -0.06 20.93 -47.50
C ILE A 749 0.66 20.41 -46.25
N SER A 750 1.95 20.71 -46.11
CA SER A 750 2.73 20.26 -44.95
C SER A 750 2.22 20.83 -43.63
N LYS A 751 1.73 22.08 -43.61
CA LYS A 751 1.14 22.70 -42.42
C LYS A 751 -0.21 22.07 -42.06
N ILE A 752 -1.01 21.71 -43.05
CA ILE A 752 -2.32 21.07 -42.85
C ILE A 752 -2.15 19.64 -42.30
N GLU A 753 -1.25 18.83 -42.88
CA GLU A 753 -0.97 17.47 -42.39
C GLU A 753 -0.40 17.47 -40.95
N ALA A 754 0.35 18.50 -40.58
CA ALA A 754 0.88 18.68 -39.23
C ALA A 754 -0.11 19.32 -38.24
N GLY A 755 -1.32 19.70 -38.67
CA GLY A 755 -2.33 20.36 -37.84
C GLY A 755 -1.97 21.80 -37.43
N ARG A 756 -1.08 22.49 -38.15
CA ARG A 756 -0.53 23.82 -37.82
C ARG A 756 -1.01 24.95 -38.74
N LEU A 757 -2.12 24.78 -39.46
CA LEU A 757 -2.69 25.83 -40.30
C LEU A 757 -3.63 26.73 -39.48
N ASP A 758 -3.27 28.00 -39.29
CA ASP A 758 -4.12 28.99 -38.65
C ASP A 758 -5.16 29.53 -39.66
N ILE A 759 -6.44 29.58 -39.27
CA ILE A 759 -7.54 30.16 -40.05
C ILE A 759 -7.97 31.47 -39.39
N TYR A 760 -7.93 32.58 -40.14
CA TYR A 760 -8.31 33.88 -39.62
C TYR A 760 -9.79 34.16 -39.88
N ARG A 761 -10.51 34.69 -38.87
CA ARG A 761 -11.93 35.05 -38.99
C ARG A 761 -12.06 36.55 -39.28
N ASN A 762 -12.06 36.92 -40.57
CA ASN A 762 -12.16 38.30 -41.03
C ASN A 762 -13.60 38.69 -41.40
N GLN A 763 -13.93 39.98 -41.31
CA GLN A 763 -15.16 40.53 -41.91
C GLN A 763 -14.91 40.79 -43.39
N VAL A 764 -15.59 40.06 -44.27
CA VAL A 764 -15.36 40.06 -45.72
C VAL A 764 -16.58 40.61 -46.44
N ARG A 765 -16.39 41.62 -47.31
CA ARG A 765 -17.44 42.13 -48.19
C ARG A 765 -17.64 41.16 -49.36
N LEU A 766 -18.47 40.14 -49.14
CA LEU A 766 -18.66 39.03 -50.08
C LEU A 766 -19.08 39.49 -51.50
N PRO A 767 -19.97 40.50 -51.68
CA PRO A 767 -20.31 40.98 -53.01
C PRO A 767 -19.09 41.53 -53.79
N GLU A 768 -18.23 42.31 -53.13
CA GLU A 768 -17.05 42.93 -53.76
C GLU A 768 -16.00 41.88 -54.12
N LEU A 769 -15.78 40.90 -53.25
CA LEU A 769 -14.89 39.78 -53.52
C LEU A 769 -15.35 39.01 -54.78
N LEU A 770 -16.65 38.71 -54.88
CA LEU A 770 -17.19 37.98 -56.03
C LEU A 770 -17.16 38.83 -57.30
N GLU A 771 -17.46 40.13 -57.22
CA GLU A 771 -17.37 41.06 -58.35
C GLU A 771 -15.95 41.11 -58.92
N GLN A 772 -14.93 41.22 -58.07
CA GLN A 772 -13.52 41.17 -58.49
C GLN A 772 -13.17 39.86 -59.21
N LEU A 773 -13.62 38.71 -58.68
CA LEU A 773 -13.37 37.41 -59.29
C LEU A 773 -14.09 37.28 -60.64
N VAL A 774 -15.36 37.70 -60.71
CA VAL A 774 -16.15 37.69 -61.93
C VAL A 774 -15.51 38.57 -62.99
N GLN A 775 -15.09 39.79 -62.66
CA GLN A 775 -14.42 40.69 -63.59
C GLN A 775 -13.14 40.07 -64.15
N MET A 776 -12.29 39.53 -63.26
CA MET A 776 -11.03 38.90 -63.63
C MET A 776 -11.23 37.71 -64.58
N PHE A 777 -12.17 36.81 -64.28
CA PHE A 777 -12.39 35.61 -65.08
C PHE A 777 -13.23 35.85 -66.33
N THR A 778 -14.08 36.89 -66.36
CA THR A 778 -14.76 37.33 -67.59
C THR A 778 -13.72 37.74 -68.63
N GLN A 779 -12.74 38.57 -68.24
CA GLN A 779 -11.66 38.98 -69.14
C GLN A 779 -10.82 37.79 -69.62
N GLN A 780 -10.46 36.86 -68.73
CA GLN A 780 -9.69 35.65 -69.11
C GLN A 780 -10.47 34.73 -70.06
N ALA A 781 -11.77 34.55 -69.82
CA ALA A 781 -12.65 33.78 -70.67
C ALA A 781 -12.79 34.43 -72.06
N GLU A 782 -12.97 35.76 -72.12
CA GLU A 782 -13.05 36.53 -73.37
C GLU A 782 -11.76 36.43 -74.20
N MET A 783 -10.58 36.53 -73.55
CA MET A 783 -9.29 36.32 -74.22
C MET A 783 -9.16 34.92 -74.83
N LYS A 784 -9.84 33.91 -74.27
CA LYS A 784 -9.89 32.54 -74.77
C LYS A 784 -11.11 32.27 -75.69
N GLY A 785 -11.97 33.26 -75.93
CA GLY A 785 -13.19 33.13 -76.73
C GLY A 785 -14.33 32.34 -76.08
N LEU A 786 -14.33 32.21 -74.75
CA LEU A 786 -15.36 31.52 -73.97
C LEU A 786 -16.44 32.49 -73.47
N ARG A 787 -17.66 31.99 -73.27
CA ARG A 787 -18.72 32.75 -72.57
C ARG A 787 -18.63 32.52 -71.07
N PHE A 788 -18.51 33.57 -70.27
CA PHE A 788 -18.53 33.48 -68.81
C PHE A 788 -19.86 34.04 -68.29
N HIS A 789 -20.64 33.24 -67.55
CA HIS A 789 -21.88 33.70 -66.93
C HIS A 789 -21.79 33.63 -65.41
N PHE A 790 -22.18 34.72 -64.75
CA PHE A 790 -22.32 34.77 -63.30
C PHE A 790 -23.80 34.79 -62.92
N HIS A 791 -24.20 33.87 -62.05
CA HIS A 791 -25.58 33.70 -61.61
C HIS A 791 -25.66 33.77 -60.09
N LEU A 792 -26.26 34.86 -59.59
CA LEU A 792 -26.55 35.02 -58.17
C LEU A 792 -28.02 34.66 -57.91
N HIS A 793 -28.25 33.59 -57.14
CA HIS A 793 -29.60 33.06 -56.94
C HIS A 793 -30.33 33.64 -55.72
N HIS A 794 -29.59 34.17 -54.75
CA HIS A 794 -30.13 34.76 -53.51
C HIS A 794 -29.38 36.04 -53.18
N ARG A 795 -30.01 36.97 -52.45
CA ARG A 795 -29.33 38.18 -51.98
C ARG A 795 -28.20 37.79 -51.02
N LEU A 796 -26.99 38.22 -51.34
CA LEU A 796 -25.82 38.03 -50.47
C LEU A 796 -25.89 39.00 -49.29
N PRO A 797 -25.43 38.60 -48.10
CA PRO A 797 -25.13 39.55 -47.05
C PRO A 797 -23.97 40.46 -47.47
N ASP A 798 -24.03 41.73 -47.05
CA ASP A 798 -22.99 42.71 -47.39
C ASP A 798 -21.62 42.35 -46.79
N VAL A 799 -21.63 41.70 -45.62
CA VAL A 799 -20.42 41.25 -44.91
C VAL A 799 -20.64 39.85 -44.30
N VAL A 800 -19.64 38.98 -44.48
CA VAL A 800 -19.58 37.63 -43.86
C VAL A 800 -18.31 37.45 -43.04
N ILE A 801 -18.33 36.53 -42.08
CA ILE A 801 -17.15 36.11 -41.32
C ILE A 801 -16.52 34.91 -42.00
N THR A 802 -15.30 35.07 -42.53
CA THR A 802 -14.49 33.99 -43.11
C THR A 802 -13.05 34.43 -43.31
N ASP A 803 -12.17 33.51 -43.71
CA ASP A 803 -10.83 33.86 -44.16
C ASP A 803 -10.90 34.24 -45.65
N GLU A 804 -10.90 35.55 -45.94
CA GLU A 804 -10.97 36.07 -47.32
C GLU A 804 -9.87 35.47 -48.20
N LYS A 805 -8.65 35.35 -47.68
CA LYS A 805 -7.49 34.90 -48.45
C LYS A 805 -7.68 33.45 -48.89
N ARG A 806 -8.10 32.58 -47.96
CA ARG A 806 -8.32 31.15 -48.23
C ARG A 806 -9.56 30.92 -49.09
N LEU A 807 -10.65 31.66 -48.87
CA LEU A 807 -11.83 31.62 -49.73
C LEU A 807 -11.50 32.05 -51.17
N ARG A 808 -10.78 33.16 -51.33
CA ARG A 808 -10.31 33.63 -52.64
C ARG A 808 -9.43 32.59 -53.32
N GLN A 809 -8.52 31.96 -52.59
CA GLN A 809 -7.65 30.89 -53.11
C GLN A 809 -8.45 29.68 -53.62
N ILE A 810 -9.48 29.25 -52.86
CA ILE A 810 -10.38 28.16 -53.28
C ILE A 810 -11.07 28.51 -54.61
N LEU A 811 -11.70 29.69 -54.67
CA LEU A 811 -12.48 30.10 -55.84
C LEU A 811 -11.60 30.34 -57.08
N ILE A 812 -10.42 30.97 -56.92
CA ILE A 812 -9.47 31.18 -58.03
C ILE A 812 -9.02 29.83 -58.59
N ASN A 813 -8.67 28.85 -57.75
CA ASN A 813 -8.22 27.54 -58.22
C ASN A 813 -9.31 26.81 -59.03
N LEU A 814 -10.57 26.89 -58.60
CA LEU A 814 -11.69 26.25 -59.31
C LEU A 814 -12.05 26.99 -60.61
N LEU A 815 -12.19 28.31 -60.57
CA LEU A 815 -12.53 29.13 -61.75
C LEU A 815 -11.42 29.12 -62.80
N SER A 816 -10.15 29.18 -62.37
CA SER A 816 -9.01 29.07 -63.26
C SER A 816 -8.97 27.71 -63.95
N ASN A 817 -9.23 26.62 -63.23
CA ASN A 817 -9.31 25.29 -63.85
C ASN A 817 -10.46 25.21 -64.87
N ALA A 818 -11.65 25.74 -64.55
CA ALA A 818 -12.78 25.75 -65.47
C ALA A 818 -12.48 26.49 -66.79
N VAL A 819 -11.89 27.69 -66.72
CA VAL A 819 -11.49 28.47 -67.91
C VAL A 819 -10.34 27.80 -68.66
N LYS A 820 -9.37 27.25 -67.93
CA LYS A 820 -8.18 26.61 -68.50
C LYS A 820 -8.51 25.35 -69.30
N TYR A 821 -9.39 24.49 -68.79
CA TYR A 821 -9.72 23.19 -69.39
C TYR A 821 -10.95 23.20 -70.31
N THR A 822 -11.53 24.38 -70.55
CA THR A 822 -12.58 24.60 -71.57
C THR A 822 -11.96 25.33 -72.75
N ASP A 823 -11.92 24.70 -73.92
CA ASP A 823 -11.32 25.34 -75.12
C ASP A 823 -12.34 26.16 -75.92
N HIS A 824 -13.56 25.65 -76.06
CA HIS A 824 -14.71 26.35 -76.65
C HIS A 824 -15.96 26.05 -75.82
N GLY A 825 -16.88 27.01 -75.70
CA GLY A 825 -18.13 26.84 -74.95
C GLY A 825 -18.32 27.90 -73.87
N ARG A 826 -18.72 27.49 -72.67
CA ARG A 826 -19.02 28.41 -71.57
C ARG A 826 -18.55 27.90 -70.21
N VAL A 827 -18.38 28.84 -69.30
CA VAL A 827 -18.19 28.60 -67.86
C VAL A 827 -19.27 29.36 -67.11
N ASP A 828 -20.09 28.65 -66.35
CA ASP A 828 -21.17 29.21 -65.53
C ASP A 828 -20.75 29.17 -64.05
N PHE A 829 -20.74 30.33 -63.38
CA PHE A 829 -20.46 30.46 -61.95
C PHE A 829 -21.73 30.82 -61.18
N HIS A 830 -22.23 29.86 -60.40
CA HIS A 830 -23.45 30.01 -59.60
C HIS A 830 -23.11 30.18 -58.12
N VAL A 831 -23.80 31.12 -57.47
CA VAL A 831 -23.68 31.34 -56.02
C VAL A 831 -25.05 31.27 -55.36
N TYR A 832 -25.16 30.38 -54.37
CA TYR A 832 -26.32 30.25 -53.50
C TYR A 832 -25.92 30.60 -52.07
N TYR A 833 -26.79 31.35 -51.38
CA TYR A 833 -26.57 31.68 -49.97
C TYR A 833 -27.86 31.49 -49.19
N ARG A 834 -27.86 30.56 -48.22
CA ARG A 834 -29.01 30.27 -47.37
C ARG A 834 -28.56 29.80 -45.99
N ASN A 835 -29.23 30.27 -44.94
CA ASN A 835 -28.98 29.84 -43.55
C ASN A 835 -27.50 29.90 -43.13
N GLN A 836 -26.79 30.98 -43.49
CA GLN A 836 -25.34 31.15 -43.22
C GLN A 836 -24.41 30.19 -43.99
N VAL A 837 -24.92 29.41 -44.94
CA VAL A 837 -24.11 28.56 -45.80
C VAL A 837 -24.09 29.15 -47.20
N ALA A 838 -22.89 29.35 -47.74
CA ALA A 838 -22.67 29.69 -49.13
C ALA A 838 -22.28 28.44 -49.91
N GLU A 839 -22.91 28.25 -51.06
CA GLU A 839 -22.58 27.22 -52.02
C GLU A 839 -22.11 27.88 -53.33
N PHE A 840 -20.89 27.58 -53.73
CA PHE A 840 -20.24 28.05 -54.94
C PHE A 840 -20.17 26.89 -55.93
N SER A 841 -20.90 26.99 -57.04
CA SER A 841 -20.90 25.96 -58.08
C SER A 841 -20.29 26.51 -59.37
N ILE A 842 -19.19 25.92 -59.82
CA ILE A 842 -18.49 26.28 -61.06
C ILE A 842 -18.74 25.16 -62.07
N ILE A 843 -19.39 25.49 -63.18
CA ILE A 843 -19.76 24.55 -64.25
C ILE A 843 -18.99 24.93 -65.51
N ASP A 844 -18.25 23.97 -66.06
CA ASP A 844 -17.52 24.12 -67.31
C ASP A 844 -18.07 23.15 -68.37
N THR A 845 -18.06 23.54 -69.64
CA THR A 845 -18.39 22.65 -70.78
C THR A 845 -17.14 22.07 -71.43
N GLY A 846 -16.08 21.87 -70.64
CA GLY A 846 -14.77 21.42 -71.11
C GLY A 846 -14.70 19.91 -71.33
N LEU A 847 -13.48 19.37 -71.22
CA LEU A 847 -13.18 17.97 -71.55
C LEU A 847 -13.87 16.93 -70.67
N GLY A 848 -14.36 17.33 -69.49
CA GLY A 848 -14.83 16.41 -68.46
C GLY A 848 -13.73 15.48 -67.91
N ILE A 849 -14.05 14.75 -66.84
CA ILE A 849 -13.12 13.91 -66.08
C ILE A 849 -13.68 12.49 -66.02
N HIS A 850 -12.85 11.50 -66.37
CA HIS A 850 -13.25 10.10 -66.32
C HIS A 850 -13.47 9.66 -64.87
N LYS A 851 -14.50 8.85 -64.60
CA LYS A 851 -14.86 8.41 -63.23
C LYS A 851 -13.69 7.79 -62.44
N LYS A 852 -12.78 7.10 -63.13
CA LYS A 852 -11.56 6.49 -62.57
C LYS A 852 -10.51 7.50 -62.09
N ASP A 853 -10.57 8.72 -62.61
CA ASP A 853 -9.59 9.77 -62.37
C ASP A 853 -10.11 10.84 -61.39
N ILE A 854 -11.40 10.79 -60.99
CA ILE A 854 -12.03 11.74 -60.06
C ILE A 854 -11.35 11.74 -58.68
N GLU A 855 -11.00 10.57 -58.13
CA GLU A 855 -10.28 10.54 -56.83
C GLU A 855 -8.82 11.00 -56.98
N ARG A 856 -8.22 10.71 -58.14
CA ARG A 856 -6.81 10.98 -58.44
C ARG A 856 -6.50 12.46 -58.61
N ILE A 857 -7.42 13.26 -59.16
CA ILE A 857 -7.21 14.71 -59.33
C ILE A 857 -7.01 15.48 -58.01
N PHE A 858 -7.36 14.88 -56.87
CA PHE A 858 -7.12 15.47 -55.55
C PHE A 858 -5.81 15.04 -54.92
N THR A 859 -5.07 14.09 -55.51
CA THR A 859 -3.78 13.64 -54.98
C THR A 859 -2.65 14.63 -55.37
N PRO A 860 -1.73 14.94 -54.45
CA PRO A 860 -0.67 15.92 -54.71
C PRO A 860 0.20 15.53 -55.91
N PHE A 861 0.54 16.50 -56.77
CA PHE A 861 1.38 16.34 -57.96
C PHE A 861 0.83 15.41 -59.06
N GLU A 862 -0.36 14.84 -58.88
CA GLU A 862 -0.99 14.06 -59.93
C GLU A 862 -1.63 14.96 -60.98
N ARG A 863 -1.43 14.58 -62.24
CA ARG A 863 -2.04 15.19 -63.41
C ARG A 863 -2.58 14.09 -64.29
N VAL A 864 -3.88 14.14 -64.59
CA VAL A 864 -4.52 13.23 -65.54
C VAL A 864 -4.03 13.62 -66.94
N ARG A 865 -3.18 12.79 -67.55
CA ARG A 865 -2.62 13.01 -68.90
C ARG A 865 -3.40 12.15 -69.91
N ASN A 866 -4.04 12.79 -70.88
CA ASN A 866 -4.64 12.11 -72.03
C ASN A 866 -3.88 12.45 -73.32
N SER A 867 -3.83 11.51 -74.26
CA SER A 867 -3.10 11.60 -75.54
C SER A 867 -3.61 12.71 -76.48
N HIS A 868 -4.70 13.41 -76.11
CA HIS A 868 -5.39 14.42 -76.91
C HIS A 868 -5.48 15.80 -76.22
N THR A 869 -4.85 15.97 -75.05
CA THR A 869 -4.80 17.27 -74.35
C THR A 869 -3.53 18.06 -74.71
N PRO A 870 -3.62 19.35 -75.11
CA PRO A 870 -2.45 20.21 -75.25
C PRO A 870 -1.65 20.30 -73.94
N HIS A 871 -0.34 20.55 -74.01
CA HIS A 871 0.50 20.79 -72.83
C HIS A 871 0.09 22.07 -72.08
N THR A 872 -0.95 22.00 -71.25
CA THR A 872 -1.36 23.13 -70.41
C THR A 872 -0.46 23.20 -69.16
N PRO A 873 0.23 24.32 -68.88
CA PRO A 873 1.12 24.45 -67.71
C PRO A 873 0.33 24.37 -66.39
N GLY A 874 0.85 23.72 -65.35
CA GLY A 874 0.17 23.58 -64.05
C GLY A 874 0.83 22.56 -63.11
N THR A 875 0.70 22.81 -61.80
CA THR A 875 1.48 22.18 -60.72
C THR A 875 0.94 20.85 -60.21
N GLY A 876 -0.36 20.57 -60.42
CA GLY A 876 -1.04 19.41 -59.84
C GLY A 876 -1.33 19.54 -58.33
N LEU A 877 -1.20 20.74 -57.74
CA LEU A 877 -1.47 20.97 -56.31
C LEU A 877 -2.80 21.69 -56.04
N GLY A 878 -3.33 22.42 -57.04
CA GLY A 878 -4.47 23.32 -56.82
C GLY A 878 -5.72 22.64 -56.26
N LEU A 879 -6.11 21.48 -56.81
CA LEU A 879 -7.30 20.76 -56.34
C LEU A 879 -7.09 20.07 -54.99
N THR A 880 -5.89 19.55 -54.73
CA THR A 880 -5.49 19.05 -53.40
C THR A 880 -5.62 20.14 -52.34
N ILE A 881 -5.11 21.34 -52.63
CA ILE A 881 -5.20 22.51 -51.74
C ILE A 881 -6.66 22.92 -51.53
N VAL A 882 -7.47 22.96 -52.59
CA VAL A 882 -8.91 23.29 -52.48
C VAL A 882 -9.61 22.30 -51.54
N ARG A 883 -9.36 20.99 -51.69
CA ARG A 883 -9.96 19.98 -50.81
C ARG A 883 -9.54 20.16 -49.36
N LEU A 884 -8.23 20.26 -49.10
CA LEU A 884 -7.70 20.43 -47.75
C LEU A 884 -8.18 21.74 -47.08
N LEU A 885 -8.16 22.87 -47.80
CA LEU A 885 -8.64 24.14 -47.27
C LEU A 885 -10.16 24.11 -47.00
N THR A 886 -10.93 23.48 -47.88
CA THR A 886 -12.38 23.34 -47.69
C THR A 886 -12.68 22.50 -46.45
N GLU A 887 -12.00 21.37 -46.26
CA GLU A 887 -12.13 20.50 -45.07
C GLU A 887 -11.72 21.24 -43.78
N VAL A 888 -10.58 21.94 -43.77
CA VAL A 888 -10.10 22.70 -42.59
C VAL A 888 -11.02 23.88 -42.26
N MET A 889 -11.61 24.54 -43.27
CA MET A 889 -12.61 25.60 -43.06
C MET A 889 -14.00 25.05 -42.68
N GLY A 890 -14.16 23.74 -42.51
CA GLY A 890 -15.41 23.09 -42.10
C GLY A 890 -16.47 23.04 -43.21
N GLY A 891 -16.04 23.11 -44.48
CA GLY A 891 -16.89 23.00 -45.67
C GLY A 891 -16.83 21.62 -46.33
N ASN A 892 -17.54 21.48 -47.45
CA ASN A 892 -17.54 20.29 -48.29
C ASN A 892 -17.31 20.64 -49.77
N LEU A 893 -16.57 19.81 -50.50
CA LEU A 893 -16.32 19.93 -51.94
C LEU A 893 -16.88 18.69 -52.65
N ASP A 894 -17.80 18.89 -53.59
CA ASP A 894 -18.38 17.84 -54.44
C ASP A 894 -18.05 18.09 -55.91
N ILE A 895 -18.03 17.01 -56.70
CA ILE A 895 -17.73 17.05 -58.14
C ILE A 895 -18.64 16.12 -58.94
N LYS A 896 -19.20 16.65 -60.03
CA LYS A 896 -19.94 15.88 -61.04
C LYS A 896 -19.32 16.16 -62.40
N SER A 897 -18.83 15.14 -63.08
CA SER A 897 -18.15 15.32 -64.36
C SER A 897 -18.43 14.14 -65.29
N THR A 898 -18.67 14.44 -66.57
CA THR A 898 -18.87 13.45 -67.62
C THR A 898 -17.88 13.75 -68.75
N PRO A 899 -17.04 12.79 -69.17
CA PRO A 899 -16.09 13.00 -70.27
C PRO A 899 -16.78 13.52 -71.54
N GLY A 900 -16.27 14.62 -72.09
CA GLY A 900 -16.77 15.29 -73.29
C GLY A 900 -17.96 16.23 -73.09
N GLU A 901 -18.59 16.25 -71.91
CA GLU A 901 -19.71 17.16 -71.60
C GLU A 901 -19.33 18.28 -70.63
N GLY A 902 -18.28 18.09 -69.84
CA GLY A 902 -17.74 19.08 -68.91
C GLY A 902 -17.76 18.64 -67.44
N SER A 903 -17.49 19.57 -66.52
CA SER A 903 -17.45 19.31 -65.07
C SER A 903 -18.19 20.37 -64.26
N CYS A 904 -18.69 19.97 -63.10
CA CYS A 904 -19.29 20.82 -62.09
C CYS A 904 -18.60 20.58 -60.76
N PHE A 905 -18.00 21.62 -60.20
CA PHE A 905 -17.41 21.63 -58.86
C PHE A 905 -18.27 22.48 -57.93
N SER A 906 -18.70 21.90 -56.81
CA SER A 906 -19.58 22.57 -55.83
C SER A 906 -18.90 22.62 -54.45
N VAL A 907 -18.60 23.82 -53.96
CA VAL A 907 -18.05 24.06 -52.62
C VAL A 907 -19.12 24.64 -51.71
N SER A 908 -19.40 23.98 -50.59
CA SER A 908 -20.33 24.45 -49.55
C SER A 908 -19.58 24.80 -48.28
N MET A 909 -19.82 25.98 -47.72
CA MET A 909 -19.13 26.44 -46.50
C MET A 909 -19.96 27.43 -45.68
N MET A 910 -19.75 27.42 -44.36
CA MET A 910 -20.42 28.34 -43.45
C MET A 910 -19.78 29.73 -43.51
N LEU A 911 -20.53 30.71 -44.02
CA LEU A 911 -20.17 32.13 -44.10
C LEU A 911 -21.21 32.95 -43.30
N SER A 912 -21.01 33.08 -41.98
CA SER A 912 -21.94 33.80 -41.10
C SER A 912 -22.01 35.29 -41.45
N TRP A 913 -23.21 35.84 -41.65
CA TRP A 913 -23.36 37.28 -41.94
C TRP A 913 -23.07 38.15 -40.70
N VAL A 914 -22.67 39.40 -40.91
CA VAL A 914 -22.44 40.40 -39.86
C VAL A 914 -23.52 41.48 -39.90
N SER A 915 -24.18 41.73 -38.76
CA SER A 915 -25.30 42.67 -38.68
C SER A 915 -24.89 44.15 -38.62
N THR A 916 -23.64 44.45 -38.25
CA THR A 916 -23.08 45.82 -38.16
C THR A 916 -21.64 45.80 -38.69
N PRO A 917 -21.43 46.11 -39.98
CA PRO A 917 -20.10 46.09 -40.59
C PRO A 917 -19.27 47.32 -40.22
N THR A 918 -17.97 47.13 -39.93
CA THR A 918 -17.09 48.19 -39.38
C THR A 918 -16.11 48.80 -40.40
N VAL A 919 -16.27 48.57 -41.70
CA VAL A 919 -15.22 48.91 -42.69
C VAL A 919 -15.77 49.75 -43.85
N ALA A 920 -15.29 50.99 -43.96
CA ALA A 920 -15.36 51.78 -45.19
C ALA A 920 -13.95 51.82 -45.82
N ALA A 921 -13.83 51.49 -47.11
CA ALA A 921 -12.57 51.58 -47.85
C ALA A 921 -12.51 52.90 -48.67
N PRO A 922 -11.41 53.67 -48.64
CA PRO A 922 -11.24 54.84 -49.50
C PRO A 922 -10.75 54.45 -50.92
N PRO A 923 -11.05 55.26 -51.96
CA PRO A 923 -10.60 55.02 -53.34
C PRO A 923 -9.09 55.26 -53.53
N GLN A 924 -8.42 54.36 -54.25
CA GLN A 924 -6.99 54.43 -54.54
C GLN A 924 -6.67 55.49 -55.62
N ARG A 925 -5.82 56.47 -55.32
CA ARG A 925 -5.28 57.47 -56.26
C ARG A 925 -3.76 57.30 -56.41
N THR A 926 -3.20 57.58 -57.59
CA THR A 926 -1.76 57.42 -57.89
C THR A 926 -0.95 58.63 -57.42
N ILE A 927 0.07 58.39 -56.60
CA ILE A 927 0.93 59.42 -55.97
C ILE A 927 2.07 59.83 -56.92
N LYS A 928 2.26 61.13 -57.14
CA LYS A 928 3.33 61.73 -57.97
C LYS A 928 4.52 62.24 -57.13
N GLY A 929 4.29 62.56 -55.87
CA GLY A 929 5.25 63.16 -54.94
C GLY A 929 4.52 63.71 -53.72
N TYR A 930 5.17 64.47 -52.86
CA TYR A 930 4.56 65.08 -51.68
C TYR A 930 4.88 66.57 -51.55
N GLN A 931 4.04 67.33 -50.84
CA GLN A 931 4.32 68.73 -50.51
C GLN A 931 5.22 68.85 -49.27
N GLY A 932 6.21 69.74 -49.31
CA GLY A 932 7.07 70.06 -48.15
C GLY A 932 8.57 69.97 -48.44
N ALA A 933 9.38 70.01 -47.38
CA ALA A 933 10.83 69.85 -47.47
C ALA A 933 11.22 68.39 -47.78
N THR A 934 12.34 68.20 -48.50
CA THR A 934 12.90 66.87 -48.80
C THR A 934 13.14 66.08 -47.51
N GLN A 935 12.55 64.88 -47.43
CA GLN A 935 12.61 63.98 -46.28
C GLN A 935 13.71 62.95 -46.53
N ILE A 936 14.51 62.68 -45.51
CA ILE A 936 15.62 61.73 -45.55
C ILE A 936 15.15 60.40 -44.93
N ILE A 937 15.22 59.31 -45.68
CA ILE A 937 14.82 57.97 -45.19
C ILE A 937 16.08 57.11 -45.05
N MET A 938 16.32 56.56 -43.86
CA MET A 938 17.40 55.61 -43.62
C MET A 938 16.87 54.18 -43.83
N ALA A 939 17.32 53.50 -44.88
CA ALA A 939 16.97 52.11 -45.18
C ALA A 939 18.09 51.17 -44.72
N VAL A 940 17.78 50.31 -43.74
CA VAL A 940 18.72 49.36 -43.14
C VAL A 940 18.25 47.93 -43.40
N ASP A 941 18.98 47.21 -44.22
CA ASP A 941 18.73 45.80 -44.60
C ASP A 941 20.10 45.21 -44.96
N ASP A 942 20.38 43.94 -44.67
CA ASP A 942 21.68 43.35 -45.04
C ASP A 942 21.74 43.01 -46.53
N ASP A 943 20.59 42.75 -47.16
CA ASP A 943 20.51 42.46 -48.59
C ASP A 943 20.62 43.74 -49.43
N PRO A 944 21.69 43.91 -50.24
CA PRO A 944 21.83 45.07 -51.13
C PRO A 944 20.69 45.23 -52.13
N ILE A 945 19.99 44.14 -52.48
CA ILE A 945 18.87 44.15 -53.42
C ILE A 945 17.66 44.84 -52.78
N HIS A 946 17.36 44.54 -51.52
CA HIS A 946 16.23 45.15 -50.81
C HIS A 946 16.45 46.64 -50.56
N ARG A 947 17.67 47.04 -50.19
CA ARG A 947 18.03 48.46 -50.06
C ARG A 947 17.89 49.21 -51.38
N GLY A 948 18.44 48.64 -52.46
CA GLY A 948 18.33 49.22 -53.80
C GLY A 948 16.87 49.37 -54.26
N LEU A 949 16.01 48.39 -53.97
CA LEU A 949 14.57 48.47 -54.27
C LEU A 949 13.88 49.64 -53.55
N LEU A 950 14.18 49.85 -52.27
CA LEU A 950 13.62 50.98 -51.50
C LEU A 950 14.08 52.33 -52.08
N THR A 951 15.35 52.42 -52.44
CA THR A 951 15.95 53.60 -53.09
C THR A 951 15.27 53.90 -54.42
N ASP A 952 15.07 52.88 -55.27
CA ASP A 952 14.44 53.03 -56.58
C ASP A 952 12.94 53.41 -56.49
N ILE A 953 12.24 53.02 -55.43
CA ILE A 953 10.81 53.38 -55.22
C ILE A 953 10.67 54.81 -54.67
N LEU A 954 11.50 55.18 -53.69
CA LEU A 954 11.29 56.40 -52.90
C LEU A 954 11.99 57.63 -53.52
N ASN A 955 13.19 57.49 -54.10
CA ASN A 955 13.90 58.63 -54.67
C ASN A 955 13.12 59.36 -55.78
N PRO A 956 12.43 58.67 -56.74
CA PRO A 956 11.66 59.36 -57.78
C PRO A 956 10.52 60.24 -57.27
N LEU A 957 10.03 59.99 -56.05
CA LEU A 957 8.93 60.73 -55.42
C LEU A 957 9.42 61.95 -54.61
N GLY A 958 10.74 62.20 -54.58
CA GLY A 958 11.36 63.35 -53.93
C GLY A 958 12.00 63.07 -52.57
N PHE A 959 12.04 61.81 -52.10
CA PHE A 959 12.75 61.41 -50.89
C PHE A 959 14.26 61.32 -51.14
N ARG A 960 15.07 61.49 -50.08
CA ARG A 960 16.50 61.15 -50.12
C ARG A 960 16.74 59.89 -49.29
N VAL A 961 16.92 58.75 -49.96
CA VAL A 961 17.20 57.48 -49.27
C VAL A 961 18.70 57.36 -48.96
N VAL A 962 19.03 57.06 -47.70
CA VAL A 962 20.37 56.73 -47.22
C VAL A 962 20.38 55.25 -46.86
N GLU A 963 21.31 54.50 -47.44
CA GLU A 963 21.38 53.05 -47.28
C GLU A 963 22.44 52.67 -46.23
N ALA A 964 22.08 51.75 -45.33
CA ALA A 964 23.01 51.12 -44.40
C ALA A 964 22.88 49.60 -44.47
N ASN A 965 24.00 48.90 -44.55
CA ASN A 965 24.01 47.44 -44.75
C ASN A 965 23.98 46.62 -43.44
N SER A 966 24.00 47.28 -42.30
CA SER A 966 24.01 46.66 -40.97
C SER A 966 23.63 47.68 -39.90
N ALA A 967 23.29 47.21 -38.70
CA ALA A 967 23.03 48.06 -37.55
C ALA A 967 24.22 48.97 -37.21
N ASP A 968 25.45 48.44 -37.23
CA ASP A 968 26.66 49.22 -36.97
C ASP A 968 26.91 50.30 -38.03
N ASP A 969 26.62 49.99 -39.30
CA ASP A 969 26.73 50.96 -40.39
C ASP A 969 25.66 52.06 -40.27
N CYS A 970 24.44 51.70 -39.88
CA CYS A 970 23.39 52.66 -39.59
C CYS A 970 23.83 53.62 -38.47
N LEU A 971 24.28 53.10 -37.32
CA LEU A 971 24.70 53.91 -36.18
C LEU A 971 25.90 54.80 -36.51
N ARG A 972 26.87 54.32 -37.31
CA ARG A 972 28.00 55.13 -37.78
C ARG A 972 27.53 56.30 -38.65
N GLN A 973 26.63 56.06 -39.60
CA GLN A 973 26.14 57.09 -40.51
C GLN A 973 25.25 58.14 -39.81
N LEU A 974 24.67 57.83 -38.64
CA LEU A 974 23.87 58.78 -37.85
C LEU A 974 24.69 59.93 -37.24
N ALA A 975 26.02 59.81 -37.19
CA ALA A 975 26.89 60.91 -36.81
C ALA A 975 26.83 62.07 -37.82
N ASP A 976 26.65 61.75 -39.10
CA ASP A 976 26.74 62.70 -40.22
C ASP A 976 25.37 63.01 -40.84
N VAL A 977 24.36 62.16 -40.64
CA VAL A 977 23.02 62.29 -41.22
C VAL A 977 21.94 62.16 -40.15
N ARG A 978 20.96 63.07 -40.17
CA ARG A 978 19.73 62.95 -39.38
C ARG A 978 18.57 62.52 -40.28
N PRO A 979 18.15 61.24 -40.27
CA PRO A 979 17.02 60.79 -41.06
C PRO A 979 15.69 61.20 -40.42
N ASP A 980 14.69 61.47 -41.25
CA ASP A 980 13.32 61.77 -40.84
C ASP A 980 12.51 60.49 -40.60
N CYS A 981 12.90 59.36 -41.20
CA CYS A 981 12.30 58.04 -40.97
C CYS A 981 13.34 56.92 -41.13
N PHE A 982 13.24 55.87 -40.32
CA PHE A 982 13.99 54.63 -40.50
C PHE A 982 13.11 53.52 -41.08
N ILE A 983 13.63 52.77 -42.03
CA ILE A 983 13.05 51.52 -42.53
C ILE A 983 14.06 50.41 -42.21
N LEU A 984 13.72 49.52 -41.28
CA LEU A 984 14.64 48.50 -40.74
C LEU A 984 14.17 47.09 -41.07
N ASP A 985 15.05 46.23 -41.58
CA ASP A 985 14.78 44.79 -41.65
C ASP A 985 14.89 44.13 -40.27
N VAL A 986 13.99 43.21 -39.95
CA VAL A 986 13.99 42.49 -38.67
C VAL A 986 15.17 41.52 -38.59
N ASN A 987 15.41 40.76 -39.65
CA ASN A 987 16.36 39.65 -39.65
C ASN A 987 17.68 40.06 -40.31
N MET A 988 18.49 40.85 -39.59
CA MET A 988 19.84 41.20 -40.00
C MET A 988 20.89 40.38 -39.22
N PRO A 989 22.00 39.95 -39.85
CA PRO A 989 23.08 39.26 -39.17
C PRO A 989 23.75 40.12 -38.09
N GLY A 990 23.99 39.54 -36.92
CA GLY A 990 24.73 40.17 -35.82
C GLY A 990 23.86 41.02 -34.87
N CYS A 991 23.00 41.89 -35.40
CA CYS A 991 22.08 42.71 -34.60
C CYS A 991 20.74 42.78 -35.32
N SER A 992 19.69 42.26 -34.68
CA SER A 992 18.34 42.27 -35.26
C SER A 992 17.80 43.69 -35.38
N GLY A 993 16.87 43.91 -36.32
CA GLY A 993 16.23 45.22 -36.47
C GLY A 993 15.52 45.69 -35.21
N PHE A 994 15.00 44.77 -34.38
CA PHE A 994 14.39 45.13 -33.10
C PHE A 994 15.41 45.60 -32.07
N GLU A 995 16.60 44.99 -32.03
CA GLU A 995 17.70 45.42 -31.17
C GLU A 995 18.20 46.81 -31.61
N LEU A 996 18.37 47.03 -32.92
CA LEU A 996 18.71 48.34 -33.46
C LEU A 996 17.64 49.40 -33.14
N ALA A 997 16.35 49.09 -33.35
CA ALA A 997 15.26 50.02 -33.01
C ALA A 997 15.27 50.37 -31.51
N THR A 998 15.51 49.38 -30.65
CA THR A 998 15.61 49.58 -29.20
C THR A 998 16.81 50.46 -28.86
N GLN A 999 17.96 50.21 -29.49
CA GLN A 999 19.18 51.00 -29.31
C GLN A 999 18.98 52.46 -29.75
N LEU A 1000 18.35 52.70 -30.91
CA LEU A 1000 18.02 54.04 -31.39
C LEU A 1000 17.10 54.79 -30.40
N ARG A 1001 16.11 54.10 -29.82
CA ARG A 1001 15.25 54.68 -28.79
C ARG A 1001 16.01 54.99 -27.50
N GLN A 1002 16.94 54.13 -27.09
CA GLN A 1002 17.81 54.36 -25.91
C GLN A 1002 18.77 55.54 -26.11
N GLU A 1003 19.28 55.73 -27.32
CA GLU A 1003 20.14 56.87 -27.69
C GLU A 1003 19.34 58.18 -27.88
N GLY A 1004 18.02 58.14 -27.67
CA GLY A 1004 17.15 59.32 -27.65
C GLY A 1004 16.56 59.72 -29.00
N TYR A 1005 16.70 58.91 -30.05
CA TYR A 1005 16.06 59.17 -31.33
C TYR A 1005 14.55 58.95 -31.22
N THR A 1006 13.77 59.97 -31.59
CA THR A 1006 12.31 59.94 -31.61
C THR A 1006 11.74 59.84 -33.03
N THR A 1007 12.60 59.71 -34.03
CA THR A 1007 12.23 59.61 -35.43
C THR A 1007 11.44 58.31 -35.69
N PRO A 1008 10.41 58.35 -36.55
CA PRO A 1008 9.62 57.18 -36.93
C PRO A 1008 10.45 56.00 -37.41
N ILE A 1009 10.11 54.79 -36.94
CA ILE A 1009 10.73 53.53 -37.36
C ILE A 1009 9.65 52.60 -37.95
N LEU A 1010 9.81 52.25 -39.23
CA LEU A 1010 9.04 51.23 -39.95
C LEU A 1010 9.84 49.92 -40.03
N MET A 1011 9.30 48.85 -39.48
CA MET A 1011 9.94 47.52 -39.52
C MET A 1011 9.49 46.71 -40.74
N LEU A 1012 10.42 46.00 -41.40
CA LEU A 1012 10.17 45.06 -42.49
C LEU A 1012 10.44 43.62 -42.02
N SER A 1013 9.54 42.65 -42.25
CA SER A 1013 9.85 41.23 -41.97
C SER A 1013 9.19 40.23 -42.92
N ALA A 1014 9.76 39.03 -42.98
CA ALA A 1014 9.33 37.92 -43.83
C ALA A 1014 8.21 37.04 -43.23
N GLU A 1015 7.84 37.19 -41.96
CA GLU A 1015 6.84 36.34 -41.27
C GLU A 1015 5.66 37.12 -40.66
N VAL A 1016 4.43 36.69 -40.96
CA VAL A 1016 3.18 37.31 -40.48
C VAL A 1016 3.03 37.26 -38.95
N ASN A 1017 3.62 36.26 -38.29
CA ASN A 1017 3.49 36.03 -36.85
C ASN A 1017 4.49 36.80 -35.98
N GLU A 1018 5.49 37.47 -36.57
CA GLU A 1018 6.44 38.31 -35.81
C GLU A 1018 5.83 39.63 -35.34
N ARG A 1019 4.66 40.01 -35.87
CA ARG A 1019 3.87 41.19 -35.47
C ARG A 1019 3.49 41.21 -33.99
N HIS A 1020 3.48 40.05 -33.33
CA HIS A 1020 3.18 39.91 -31.90
C HIS A 1020 4.39 39.53 -31.04
N ARG A 1021 5.59 39.41 -31.61
CA ARG A 1021 6.80 39.09 -30.85
C ARG A 1021 7.47 40.38 -30.41
N ASN A 1022 7.09 40.89 -29.24
CA ASN A 1022 7.95 41.82 -28.53
C ASN A 1022 9.15 41.01 -27.98
N PRO A 1023 10.42 41.33 -28.29
CA PRO A 1023 11.56 40.55 -27.80
C PRO A 1023 11.61 40.45 -26.26
N LEU A 1024 11.00 41.42 -25.56
CA LEU A 1024 10.85 41.44 -24.11
C LEU A 1024 9.88 40.38 -23.55
N GLU A 1025 8.95 39.84 -24.35
CA GLU A 1025 8.06 38.76 -23.90
C GLU A 1025 8.74 37.37 -23.96
N LEU A 1026 9.85 37.22 -24.69
CA LEU A 1026 10.52 35.93 -24.86
C LEU A 1026 11.46 35.54 -23.69
N GLN A 1027 11.64 36.41 -22.70
CA GLN A 1027 12.50 36.17 -21.52
C GLN A 1027 11.72 36.03 -20.20
N LEU A 1028 10.39 36.12 -20.22
CA LEU A 1028 9.55 35.95 -19.03
C LEU A 1028 8.90 34.56 -19.03
N PRO A 1029 8.92 33.82 -17.91
CA PRO A 1029 8.15 32.60 -17.75
C PRO A 1029 6.67 32.86 -18.03
N ALA A 1030 6.00 31.92 -18.70
CA ALA A 1030 4.59 32.04 -19.04
C ALA A 1030 3.73 32.37 -17.80
N GLY A 1031 3.25 33.61 -17.70
CA GLY A 1031 2.35 34.03 -16.60
C GLY A 1031 2.48 35.47 -16.11
N LEU A 1032 3.54 36.23 -16.42
CA LEU A 1032 3.65 37.64 -16.03
C LEU A 1032 3.58 38.58 -17.24
N LYS A 1033 2.47 39.33 -17.36
CA LYS A 1033 2.36 40.48 -18.27
C LYS A 1033 3.01 41.69 -17.63
N ALA A 1034 4.09 42.20 -18.22
CA ALA A 1034 4.63 43.51 -17.86
C ALA A 1034 3.67 44.63 -18.32
N PRO A 1035 3.59 45.77 -17.62
CA PRO A 1035 2.79 46.91 -18.06
C PRO A 1035 3.42 47.48 -19.34
N HIS A 1036 2.67 47.43 -20.45
CA HIS A 1036 3.00 47.92 -21.79
C HIS A 1036 4.21 48.88 -21.89
N PRO A 1037 5.43 48.39 -22.22
CA PRO A 1037 6.41 49.26 -22.86
C PRO A 1037 5.91 49.51 -24.29
N LYS A 1038 5.79 50.77 -24.70
CA LYS A 1038 5.56 51.12 -26.12
C LYS A 1038 6.58 50.35 -26.97
N ALA A 1039 6.11 49.71 -28.03
CA ALA A 1039 7.00 49.01 -28.95
C ALA A 1039 8.10 49.99 -29.43
N PRO A 1040 9.35 49.54 -29.61
CA PRO A 1040 10.46 50.41 -30.00
C PRO A 1040 10.33 50.94 -31.45
N HIS A 1041 9.30 50.52 -32.19
CA HIS A 1041 8.98 50.93 -33.55
C HIS A 1041 7.57 51.51 -33.64
N ASP A 1042 7.28 52.25 -34.71
CA ASP A 1042 6.03 52.99 -34.88
C ASP A 1042 5.05 52.32 -35.84
N ASP A 1043 5.56 51.57 -36.83
CA ASP A 1043 4.75 50.73 -37.71
C ASP A 1043 5.56 49.54 -38.25
N TYR A 1044 4.87 48.60 -38.90
CA TYR A 1044 5.43 47.35 -39.38
C TYR A 1044 4.80 46.95 -40.73
N MET A 1045 5.59 46.32 -41.62
CA MET A 1045 5.18 45.82 -42.92
C MET A 1045 5.78 44.44 -43.23
N VAL A 1046 4.98 43.53 -43.78
CA VAL A 1046 5.41 42.18 -44.20
C VAL A 1046 5.95 42.22 -45.64
N LYS A 1047 7.10 41.58 -45.88
CA LYS A 1047 7.69 41.33 -47.20
C LYS A 1047 6.86 40.25 -47.95
N PRO A 1048 6.55 40.39 -49.25
CA PRO A 1048 7.15 41.32 -50.21
C PRO A 1048 6.62 42.75 -50.10
N ILE A 1049 7.51 43.72 -50.30
CA ILE A 1049 7.21 45.15 -50.22
C ILE A 1049 6.17 45.51 -51.29
N ARG A 1050 4.99 45.96 -50.87
CA ARG A 1050 3.96 46.49 -51.77
C ARG A 1050 4.11 47.99 -51.85
N ASN A 1051 4.49 48.52 -53.02
CA ASN A 1051 4.80 49.94 -53.22
C ASN A 1051 3.73 50.87 -52.64
N GLN A 1052 2.45 50.60 -52.91
CA GLN A 1052 1.36 51.44 -52.42
C GLN A 1052 1.22 51.44 -50.89
N LEU A 1053 1.40 50.27 -50.24
CA LEU A 1053 1.33 50.15 -48.79
C LEU A 1053 2.56 50.78 -48.12
N LEU A 1054 3.74 50.63 -48.73
CA LEU A 1054 4.96 51.30 -48.28
C LEU A 1054 4.76 52.83 -48.28
N LEU A 1055 4.24 53.38 -49.37
CA LEU A 1055 3.97 54.82 -49.48
C LEU A 1055 2.90 55.26 -48.48
N GLU A 1056 1.81 54.51 -48.32
CA GLU A 1056 0.79 54.82 -47.31
C GLU A 1056 1.38 54.89 -45.89
N LYS A 1057 2.18 53.89 -45.51
CA LYS A 1057 2.82 53.83 -44.18
C LYS A 1057 3.83 54.95 -43.97
N VAL A 1058 4.72 55.17 -44.94
CA VAL A 1058 5.71 56.26 -44.88
C VAL A 1058 5.01 57.62 -44.84
N GLY A 1059 3.96 57.81 -45.63
CA GLY A 1059 3.16 59.04 -45.64
C GLY A 1059 2.45 59.30 -44.32
N ASN A 1060 1.90 58.26 -43.69
CA ASN A 1060 1.27 58.38 -42.37
C ASN A 1060 2.30 58.67 -41.27
N LEU A 1061 3.45 58.00 -41.29
CA LEU A 1061 4.51 58.18 -40.28
C LEU A 1061 5.16 59.57 -40.36
N LEU A 1062 5.32 60.11 -41.56
CA LEU A 1062 5.89 61.43 -41.80
C LEU A 1062 4.82 62.54 -41.89
N THR A 1063 3.54 62.20 -41.77
CA THR A 1063 2.40 63.14 -41.93
C THR A 1063 2.46 63.96 -43.23
N LEU A 1064 2.67 63.28 -44.36
CA LEU A 1064 2.85 63.92 -45.67
C LEU A 1064 1.52 64.18 -46.39
N GLU A 1065 1.42 65.32 -47.05
CA GLU A 1065 0.36 65.61 -48.02
C GLU A 1065 0.79 65.15 -49.43
N TRP A 1066 0.20 64.05 -49.89
CA TRP A 1066 0.49 63.48 -51.21
C TRP A 1066 -0.08 64.34 -52.35
N GLN A 1067 0.73 64.52 -53.39
CA GLN A 1067 0.30 65.05 -54.69
C GLN A 1067 -0.12 63.88 -55.57
N TYR A 1068 -1.32 63.97 -56.16
CA TYR A 1068 -1.88 62.93 -57.02
C TYR A 1068 -1.88 63.35 -58.49
N ILE A 1069 -1.94 62.38 -59.39
CA ILE A 1069 -2.18 62.62 -60.81
C ILE A 1069 -3.69 62.82 -61.01
N ASP A 1070 -4.12 63.98 -61.52
CA ASP A 1070 -5.52 64.22 -61.90
C ASP A 1070 -5.80 63.57 -63.26
N ASP A 1071 -6.50 62.43 -63.27
CA ASP A 1071 -7.12 61.89 -64.48
C ASP A 1071 -8.52 62.49 -64.66
N THR A 1072 -8.70 63.22 -65.76
CA THR A 1072 -9.98 63.78 -66.19
C THR A 1072 -10.79 62.77 -67.01
N LEU A 1073 -11.88 62.27 -66.42
CA LEU A 1073 -13.20 61.83 -66.97
C LEU A 1073 -13.30 60.89 -68.20
N THR A 1074 -14.01 59.75 -68.06
CA THR A 1074 -15.41 59.51 -68.54
C THR A 1074 -15.85 58.03 -68.42
N GLY A 1075 -17.10 57.76 -67.98
CA GLY A 1075 -17.82 56.53 -68.34
C GLY A 1075 -18.72 55.85 -67.28
N ILE A 1076 -20.02 56.20 -67.32
CA ILE A 1076 -21.19 55.39 -66.90
C ILE A 1076 -21.62 55.45 -65.43
N ALA A 1077 -22.51 56.43 -65.17
CA ALA A 1077 -23.60 56.31 -64.22
C ALA A 1077 -24.85 55.80 -64.97
N SER A 1078 -25.50 54.74 -64.49
CA SER A 1078 -26.97 54.56 -64.56
C SER A 1078 -27.40 53.26 -63.88
N LEU A 1079 -28.60 53.31 -63.27
CA LEU A 1079 -29.40 52.23 -62.66
C LEU A 1079 -29.39 52.12 -61.13
N THR A 1080 -29.75 53.22 -60.47
CA THR A 1080 -30.63 53.16 -59.30
C THR A 1080 -32.08 53.15 -59.77
N ASN A 1081 -32.79 52.04 -59.57
CA ASN A 1081 -34.22 52.04 -59.26
C ASN A 1081 -34.70 50.61 -58.94
N ILE A 1082 -35.31 50.50 -57.75
CA ILE A 1082 -36.45 49.64 -57.35
C ILE A 1082 -36.21 49.17 -55.91
N ALA A 1083 -36.55 50.05 -54.98
CA ALA A 1083 -37.02 49.70 -53.65
C ALA A 1083 -38.46 50.22 -53.56
N SER A 1084 -39.44 49.35 -53.78
CA SER A 1084 -40.80 49.49 -53.27
C SER A 1084 -41.63 48.31 -53.77
N LEU A 1085 -42.07 47.48 -52.83
CA LEU A 1085 -43.41 46.91 -52.74
C LEU A 1085 -43.45 46.02 -51.48
N THR A 1086 -44.18 46.52 -50.46
CA THR A 1086 -45.08 45.76 -49.55
C THR A 1086 -44.51 44.54 -48.82
N ASN A 1087 -44.29 44.50 -47.50
CA ASN A 1087 -45.10 44.92 -46.34
C ASN A 1087 -46.55 44.38 -46.35
N THR A 1088 -46.83 43.40 -45.48
CA THR A 1088 -48.09 43.16 -44.72
C THR A 1088 -47.86 41.93 -43.83
N ALA A 1089 -47.78 42.11 -42.51
CA ALA A 1089 -48.91 41.97 -41.57
C ALA A 1089 -49.25 40.47 -41.33
N SER A 1090 -49.52 39.96 -40.14
CA SER A 1090 -49.71 40.52 -38.80
C SER A 1090 -50.01 39.33 -37.88
N GLN A 1091 -49.64 39.46 -36.60
CA GLN A 1091 -50.44 39.04 -35.41
C GLN A 1091 -50.69 37.52 -35.21
N THR A 1092 -50.66 36.96 -34.00
CA THR A 1092 -51.00 37.51 -32.67
C THR A 1092 -50.54 36.54 -31.58
N ASN A 1093 -50.02 37.10 -30.46
CA ASN A 1093 -50.31 36.81 -29.04
C ASN A 1093 -50.27 35.36 -28.51
N LEU A 1094 -49.71 35.04 -27.34
CA LEU A 1094 -49.83 35.71 -26.01
C LEU A 1094 -48.68 35.14 -25.12
N ALA A 1095 -47.67 35.92 -24.73
CA ALA A 1095 -47.48 36.63 -23.46
C ALA A 1095 -47.51 35.82 -22.15
N SER A 1096 -46.39 35.97 -21.41
CA SER A 1096 -46.16 35.98 -19.94
C SER A 1096 -45.29 34.84 -19.41
N LYS A 1097 -44.26 35.03 -18.58
CA LYS A 1097 -43.51 36.16 -17.98
C LYS A 1097 -42.21 35.49 -17.45
N VAL A 1098 -40.97 35.83 -17.83
CA VAL A 1098 -40.17 37.04 -17.52
C VAL A 1098 -39.70 37.06 -16.05
N GLN A 1099 -38.47 36.59 -15.78
CA GLN A 1099 -37.22 37.35 -15.41
C GLN A 1099 -37.02 37.43 -13.88
N CYS A 1100 -35.84 37.44 -13.27
CA CYS A 1100 -34.44 37.59 -13.70
C CYS A 1100 -33.54 37.10 -12.54
N SER A 1101 -32.34 36.57 -12.81
CA SER A 1101 -31.08 37.31 -12.56
C SER A 1101 -29.82 36.43 -12.63
N ALA A 1102 -28.86 36.95 -13.38
CA ALA A 1102 -27.41 37.00 -13.17
C ALA A 1102 -26.58 35.75 -12.80
N ALA A 1103 -25.62 35.51 -13.69
CA ALA A 1103 -24.20 35.19 -13.45
C ALA A 1103 -23.80 33.77 -12.98
N LYS A 1104 -23.17 33.00 -13.88
CA LYS A 1104 -21.72 32.73 -13.87
C LYS A 1104 -21.34 31.81 -15.05
N LEU A 1105 -20.13 32.06 -15.58
CA LEU A 1105 -19.43 31.19 -16.52
C LEU A 1105 -19.11 29.86 -15.84
N ASP A 1106 -19.40 28.74 -16.52
CA ASP A 1106 -18.88 27.42 -16.17
C ASP A 1106 -17.73 27.04 -17.09
N SER A 1107 -16.54 26.96 -16.51
CA SER A 1107 -15.37 26.26 -16.99
C SER A 1107 -15.49 24.77 -16.62
N SER A 1108 -15.70 23.90 -17.60
CA SER A 1108 -15.57 22.45 -17.41
C SER A 1108 -14.76 21.81 -18.54
N ALA A 1109 -13.44 21.98 -18.47
CA ALA A 1109 -12.51 20.96 -18.97
C ALA A 1109 -12.36 19.89 -17.86
N SER A 1110 -12.50 18.62 -18.24
CA SER A 1110 -12.96 17.51 -17.40
C SER A 1110 -12.07 17.11 -16.22
N LEU A 1111 -12.66 17.02 -15.02
CA LEU A 1111 -12.10 16.42 -13.78
C LEU A 1111 -11.56 14.98 -13.94
N LYS A 1112 -11.99 14.23 -14.96
CA LYS A 1112 -11.60 12.81 -15.15
C LYS A 1112 -10.16 12.60 -15.64
N SER A 1113 -9.52 13.59 -16.26
CA SER A 1113 -8.17 13.42 -16.83
C SER A 1113 -7.04 13.48 -15.79
N ARG A 1114 -7.26 14.14 -14.64
CA ARG A 1114 -6.26 14.22 -13.55
C ARG A 1114 -6.13 12.92 -12.77
N LEU A 1115 -7.23 12.20 -12.52
CA LEU A 1115 -7.27 10.91 -11.81
C LEU A 1115 -6.66 9.73 -12.61
N GLN A 1116 -6.45 9.89 -13.91
CA GLN A 1116 -5.87 8.85 -14.78
C GLN A 1116 -4.36 9.02 -15.00
N HIS A 1117 -3.71 9.97 -14.33
CA HIS A 1117 -2.27 10.16 -14.47
C HIS A 1117 -1.50 8.97 -13.88
N PRO A 1118 -0.52 8.37 -14.60
CA PRO A 1118 0.23 7.20 -14.14
C PRO A 1118 0.85 7.37 -12.75
N LEU A 1119 1.42 8.56 -12.47
CA LEU A 1119 1.99 8.88 -11.15
C LEU A 1119 0.94 8.98 -10.04
N ILE A 1120 -0.29 9.45 -10.33
CA ILE A 1120 -1.37 9.48 -9.34
C ILE A 1120 -1.90 8.06 -9.10
N GLN A 1121 -2.05 7.22 -10.12
CA GLN A 1121 -2.39 5.80 -9.94
C GLN A 1121 -1.30 5.02 -9.20
N GLN A 1122 -0.03 5.35 -9.46
CA GLN A 1122 1.11 4.79 -8.75
C GLN A 1122 1.13 5.26 -7.29
N LEU A 1123 0.79 6.52 -7.02
CA LEU A 1123 0.61 7.03 -5.66
C LEU A 1123 -0.53 6.28 -4.96
N THR A 1124 -1.71 6.15 -5.60
CA THR A 1124 -2.86 5.42 -5.04
C THR A 1124 -2.53 3.96 -4.72
N SER A 1125 -1.85 3.25 -5.62
CA SER A 1125 -1.42 1.86 -5.36
C SER A 1125 -0.39 1.76 -4.22
N ARG A 1126 0.55 2.71 -4.12
CA ARG A 1126 1.54 2.75 -3.02
C ARG A 1126 0.90 3.14 -1.69
N VAL A 1127 -0.14 3.97 -1.70
CA VAL A 1127 -0.96 4.36 -0.54
C VAL A 1127 -1.82 3.19 -0.06
N GLN A 1128 -2.44 2.43 -0.96
CA GLN A 1128 -3.21 1.21 -0.62
C GLN A 1128 -2.36 0.14 0.07
N VAL A 1129 -1.06 0.06 -0.26
CA VAL A 1129 -0.10 -0.87 0.36
C VAL A 1129 0.67 -0.24 1.55
N ALA A 1130 0.36 1.02 1.90
CA ALA A 1130 0.95 1.79 2.99
C ALA A 1130 2.49 1.83 2.95
N HIS A 1131 3.08 1.94 1.75
CA HIS A 1131 4.53 1.91 1.56
C HIS A 1131 5.13 3.32 1.68
N ARG A 1132 5.39 3.78 2.92
CA ARG A 1132 5.82 5.16 3.24
C ARG A 1132 6.90 5.72 2.32
N LYS A 1133 8.00 4.99 2.13
CA LYS A 1133 9.12 5.44 1.31
C LYS A 1133 8.69 5.63 -0.14
N GLY A 1134 8.01 4.66 -0.73
CA GLY A 1134 7.51 4.78 -2.09
C GLY A 1134 6.43 5.86 -2.26
N VAL A 1135 5.61 6.13 -1.24
CA VAL A 1135 4.65 7.25 -1.29
C VAL A 1135 5.39 8.60 -1.33
N LEU A 1136 6.42 8.77 -0.51
CA LEU A 1136 7.25 9.99 -0.51
C LEU A 1136 8.04 10.13 -1.82
N ASP A 1137 8.66 9.05 -2.31
CA ASP A 1137 9.39 9.04 -3.58
C ASP A 1137 8.46 9.41 -4.76
N THR A 1138 7.22 8.89 -4.78
CA THR A 1138 6.24 9.25 -5.82
C THR A 1138 5.71 10.67 -5.65
N LEU A 1139 5.57 11.18 -4.42
CA LEU A 1139 5.23 12.60 -4.20
C LEU A 1139 6.35 13.54 -4.68
N ASP A 1140 7.62 13.13 -4.56
CA ASP A 1140 8.77 13.86 -5.10
C ASP A 1140 8.77 13.85 -6.65
N GLU A 1141 8.42 12.71 -7.25
CA GLU A 1141 8.22 12.58 -8.71
C GLU A 1141 7.01 13.40 -9.21
N ILE A 1142 5.93 13.49 -8.42
CA ILE A 1142 4.76 14.33 -8.72
C ILE A 1142 5.11 15.82 -8.60
N GLN A 1143 5.96 16.19 -7.65
CA GLN A 1143 6.42 17.57 -7.48
C GLN A 1143 7.27 18.04 -8.67
N THR A 1144 8.11 17.17 -9.20
CA THR A 1144 8.96 17.48 -10.36
C THR A 1144 8.19 17.54 -11.68
N SER A 1145 7.02 16.89 -11.76
CA SER A 1145 6.15 16.87 -12.95
C SER A 1145 5.04 17.94 -12.96
N GLY A 1146 4.81 18.64 -11.84
CA GLY A 1146 3.86 19.77 -11.78
C GLY A 1146 2.39 19.38 -11.90
N ILE A 1147 2.03 18.13 -11.59
CA ILE A 1147 0.68 17.58 -11.78
C ILE A 1147 -0.30 18.10 -10.72
N LEU A 1148 0.19 18.30 -9.50
CA LEU A 1148 -0.56 18.84 -8.37
C LEU A 1148 0.02 20.20 -7.96
N ASP A 1149 -0.88 21.07 -7.51
CA ASP A 1149 -0.60 22.36 -6.91
C ASP A 1149 0.17 22.21 -5.57
N ALA A 1150 0.95 23.24 -5.24
CA ALA A 1150 1.93 23.19 -4.14
C ALA A 1150 1.29 22.97 -2.77
N ASP A 1151 0.06 23.45 -2.57
CA ASP A 1151 -0.69 23.30 -1.31
C ASP A 1151 -1.27 21.88 -1.18
N ALA A 1152 -1.86 21.32 -2.24
CA ALA A 1152 -2.30 19.92 -2.26
C ALA A 1152 -1.14 18.95 -2.03
N LEU A 1153 0.02 19.20 -2.66
CA LEU A 1153 1.21 18.35 -2.53
C LEU A 1153 1.81 18.42 -1.12
N LYS A 1154 1.78 19.61 -0.49
CA LYS A 1154 2.17 19.78 0.92
C LYS A 1154 1.22 19.04 1.86
N HIS A 1155 -0.09 19.11 1.62
CA HIS A 1155 -1.09 18.42 2.43
C HIS A 1155 -0.94 16.89 2.34
N LEU A 1156 -0.78 16.35 1.13
CA LEU A 1156 -0.51 14.92 0.93
C LEU A 1156 0.81 14.49 1.57
N ARG A 1157 1.85 15.33 1.50
CA ARG A 1157 3.14 15.04 2.15
C ARG A 1157 3.04 15.05 3.67
N ASP A 1158 2.29 15.98 4.27
CA ASP A 1158 2.05 16.02 5.71
C ASP A 1158 1.27 14.78 6.17
N LEU A 1159 0.23 14.37 5.45
CA LEU A 1159 -0.51 13.13 5.72
C LEU A 1159 0.35 11.87 5.53
N ALA A 1160 1.24 11.85 4.54
CA ALA A 1160 2.16 10.74 4.31
C ALA A 1160 3.25 10.66 5.40
N GLN A 1161 3.69 11.80 5.93
CA GLN A 1161 4.65 11.89 7.02
C GLN A 1161 4.01 11.54 8.38
N SER A 1162 2.75 11.91 8.60
CA SER A 1162 1.95 11.55 9.78
C SER A 1162 1.36 10.12 9.71
N MET A 1163 1.57 9.41 8.59
CA MET A 1163 1.06 8.06 8.32
C MET A 1163 -0.48 7.94 8.33
N GLN A 1164 -1.18 9.01 7.96
CA GLN A 1164 -2.64 9.08 7.85
C GLN A 1164 -3.13 8.59 6.47
N TYR A 1165 -2.80 7.35 6.10
CA TYR A 1165 -3.08 6.78 4.77
C TYR A 1165 -4.57 6.64 4.43
N GLU A 1166 -5.47 6.55 5.43
CA GLU A 1166 -6.94 6.55 5.19
C GLU A 1166 -7.43 7.90 4.68
N GLN A 1167 -6.96 9.00 5.26
CA GLN A 1167 -7.29 10.33 4.78
C GLN A 1167 -6.64 10.59 3.41
N LEU A 1168 -5.43 10.06 3.20
CA LEU A 1168 -4.70 10.16 1.94
C LEU A 1168 -5.39 9.39 0.81
N GLU A 1169 -5.89 8.18 1.09
CA GLU A 1169 -6.70 7.39 0.16
C GLU A 1169 -8.05 8.06 -0.11
N LEU A 1170 -8.72 8.55 0.93
CA LEU A 1170 -9.97 9.31 0.78
C LEU A 1170 -9.76 10.55 -0.10
N LEU A 1171 -8.68 11.32 0.10
CA LEU A 1171 -8.35 12.50 -0.72
C LEU A 1171 -7.95 12.15 -2.17
N LEU A 1172 -7.36 10.98 -2.39
CA LEU A 1172 -7.04 10.49 -3.74
C LEU A 1172 -8.27 9.91 -4.46
N GLU A 1173 -9.30 9.51 -3.72
CA GLU A 1173 -10.61 9.05 -4.25
C GLU A 1173 -11.65 10.19 -4.36
N THR A 1174 -11.55 11.20 -3.49
CA THR A 1174 -12.38 12.40 -3.44
C THR A 1174 -11.49 13.64 -3.45
N ASP A 1175 -11.30 14.20 -4.65
CA ASP A 1175 -10.80 15.55 -4.98
C ASP A 1175 -9.75 16.16 -4.02
N PRO A 1176 -8.45 16.22 -4.37
CA PRO A 1176 -7.50 17.09 -3.70
C PRO A 1176 -7.68 18.51 -4.27
N ALA A 1177 -8.68 19.23 -3.75
CA ALA A 1177 -8.87 20.66 -4.01
C ALA A 1177 -8.17 21.52 -2.96
#